data_AF-A0A4W5LA81-F1
#
_entry.id   AF-A0A4W5LA81-F1
#
_cell.length_a   1.000
_cell.length_b   1.000
_cell.length_c   1.000
_cell.angle_alpha   90.00
_cell.angle_beta   90.00
_cell.angle_gamma   90.00
#
_symmetry.space_group_name_H-M   'P 1'
#
loop_
_entity.id
_entity.type
_entity.pdbx_description
1 polymer ?
#
loop_
_entity_poly.entity_id
_entity_poly.type
_entity_poly.pdbx_seq_one_letter_code
_entity_poly.pdbx_strand_id
1 'polypeptide(L)'
;MYFLPHSLCLSFLPTLYLSPPISSQGAFPASIVQLRKVIIEKQGDQEVVLSAEMPLVKEVTTTLREWGSIWKQLYVANKERRVVQVQRLMWDLMEWRSQLLSGTLPSDEFKELKQKVTSKIDYGNKILELDLVVRDVNGNMLDPENASVISLFRAHQDATTKINERIKEEQVSYRHHNRSPWPYSTEKATWNMDFGVFYAQPKCSQELDKDPINIKRKGECPLTVFTARKCNNSICLGAGDRPLNEYRSVIYYQVKQPRWMETFKVAIPLEEMHRSHLRFMFRHRSSQESKDKSEKNFAMAFVHLMKADGTVLQDGLHELVVFKGDSKRMEDVNSYLSQPSTRNQGDVPKGGTLSRSSVGALSVSSRDSFTISTLVCSTKLTQNVGLLGLLKWRTRPELLKENLEKLKIIDGEQVVKFLQDTLDALFTIMMEHSQTDDYDILVFDALIYIIGLIADRKFQHFNTVLEAYIKQHFSATLAYKSLMSVLKRYLDVSSRGEQCENYLRTLKALEYIFKFIVRSRMLYSQLYEGKEQKEFEESLRKLFESINKLMTSDHNTTVLLQVAALKYLPTVLQDVETVFDAKLLSQLLYEFYTCIPPDKLQKQKVASMTEIVSSKLFQKQECRDILLPMMLRELSEALKDMGQGPHDDRRNSVELLNNILEVLSRDNGETFQHIQDIVVTLLRTINRTVITMGREHALISRVVACMTATLSQMDDSHYSRYLETFSGTTDLVDFLMETFLLFKDLIGKHVYPSDWMAMIMVQNRYYTHTHTHTHTNTHTHTHTHTHTHTHTHTHTRDVSDTRYMRRLIGFAIRDMWYKLGGNKICFIPGMVGPILEMTLIPEEELRRATIPIFFDMMQCEHKLSAHFQKFENEIILKLDHEVEGGGGDERYMELLETMWVCKAQLGLFSTPMAMH
;
A
#
# COMPACT_ATOMS: atom_id res chain seq x y z
N MET A 1 -22.27 -48.35 -50.72
CA MET A 1 -21.35 -47.24 -50.38
C MET A 1 -22.14 -45.95 -50.43
N TYR A 2 -22.50 -45.39 -49.28
CA TYR A 2 -22.95 -44.00 -49.18
C TYR A 2 -21.95 -43.29 -48.27
N PHE A 3 -21.11 -42.45 -48.86
CA PHE A 3 -20.21 -41.55 -48.13
C PHE A 3 -21.08 -40.56 -47.36
N LEU A 4 -20.98 -40.54 -46.03
CA LEU A 4 -21.44 -39.44 -45.19
C LEU A 4 -20.43 -38.29 -45.32
N PRO A 5 -20.79 -37.13 -45.92
CA PRO A 5 -19.82 -36.07 -46.20
C PRO A 5 -19.62 -35.09 -45.02
N HIS A 6 -19.87 -35.49 -43.78
CA HIS A 6 -19.90 -34.57 -42.62
C HIS A 6 -19.05 -35.05 -41.43
N SER A 7 -17.97 -35.80 -41.63
CA SER A 7 -17.04 -36.15 -40.54
C SER A 7 -16.08 -35.00 -40.27
N LEU A 8 -16.13 -34.41 -39.08
CA LEU A 8 -15.14 -33.39 -38.67
C LEU A 8 -13.77 -34.07 -38.51
N CYS A 9 -12.76 -33.60 -39.23
CA CYS A 9 -11.41 -34.17 -39.15
C CYS A 9 -10.74 -33.69 -37.85
N LEU A 10 -10.89 -34.47 -36.78
CA LEU A 10 -10.34 -34.14 -35.46
C LEU A 10 -8.98 -34.80 -35.27
N SER A 11 -7.95 -33.99 -34.96
CA SER A 11 -6.72 -34.51 -34.36
C SER A 11 -6.95 -34.78 -32.86
N PHE A 12 -6.19 -35.68 -32.25
CA PHE A 12 -6.16 -35.75 -30.77
C PHE A 12 -5.58 -34.42 -30.27
N LEU A 13 -6.41 -33.52 -29.68
CA LEU A 13 -6.09 -32.37 -28.79
C LEU A 13 -6.87 -31.03 -28.95
N PRO A 14 -7.74 -30.75 -29.94
CA PRO A 14 -8.42 -29.45 -29.97
C PRO A 14 -9.53 -29.38 -28.92
N THR A 15 -9.51 -28.31 -28.10
CA THR A 15 -10.69 -27.87 -27.34
C THR A 15 -11.72 -27.35 -28.33
N LEU A 16 -12.83 -28.08 -28.50
CA LEU A 16 -13.93 -27.70 -29.37
C LEU A 16 -15.04 -27.07 -28.52
N TYR A 17 -15.46 -25.85 -28.87
CA TYR A 17 -16.67 -25.26 -28.31
C TYR A 17 -17.87 -25.70 -29.17
N LEU A 18 -18.95 -26.13 -28.52
CA LEU A 18 -20.20 -26.45 -29.20
C LEU A 18 -20.93 -25.12 -29.59
N SER A 19 -20.41 -24.46 -30.65
CA SER A 19 -20.87 -23.22 -31.36
C SER A 19 -20.68 -21.86 -30.66
N PRO A 20 -20.43 -20.71 -31.38
CA PRO A 20 -20.09 -20.44 -32.80
C PRO A 20 -18.58 -20.03 -33.02
N PRO A 21 -18.00 -19.95 -34.25
CA PRO A 21 -18.60 -19.61 -35.55
C PRO A 21 -18.53 -20.68 -36.67
N ILE A 22 -19.13 -20.31 -37.81
CA ILE A 22 -19.74 -21.11 -38.89
C ILE A 22 -18.78 -21.90 -39.83
N SER A 23 -17.46 -21.81 -39.69
CA SER A 23 -16.54 -22.29 -40.75
C SER A 23 -16.25 -23.80 -40.80
N SER A 24 -16.64 -24.58 -39.80
CA SER A 24 -16.34 -26.02 -39.79
C SER A 24 -17.28 -26.80 -38.85
N GLN A 25 -18.44 -27.19 -39.37
CA GLN A 25 -19.40 -28.07 -38.69
C GLN A 25 -19.33 -29.50 -39.27
N GLY A 26 -19.53 -30.50 -38.41
CA GLY A 26 -19.52 -31.91 -38.77
C GLY A 26 -19.89 -32.81 -37.59
N ALA A 27 -20.35 -34.03 -37.88
CA ALA A 27 -20.54 -35.09 -36.90
C ALA A 27 -19.18 -35.67 -36.47
N PHE A 28 -19.05 -35.99 -35.19
CA PHE A 28 -17.88 -36.64 -34.61
C PHE A 28 -18.32 -37.77 -33.65
N PRO A 29 -17.55 -38.87 -33.53
CA PRO A 29 -17.84 -39.91 -32.57
C PRO A 29 -17.74 -39.40 -31.13
N ALA A 30 -18.75 -39.69 -30.30
CA ALA A 30 -18.73 -39.36 -28.88
C ALA A 30 -17.57 -40.05 -28.12
N SER A 31 -17.04 -41.15 -28.66
CA SER A 31 -15.91 -41.89 -28.08
C SER A 31 -14.57 -41.15 -28.14
N ILE A 32 -14.42 -40.13 -29.00
CA ILE A 32 -13.17 -39.38 -29.16
C ILE A 32 -13.22 -37.97 -28.58
N VAL A 33 -14.35 -37.57 -27.98
CA VAL A 33 -14.55 -36.24 -27.39
C VAL A 33 -14.93 -36.36 -25.93
N GLN A 34 -14.19 -35.66 -25.07
CA GLN A 34 -14.51 -35.55 -23.65
C GLN A 34 -15.25 -34.24 -23.38
N LEU A 35 -16.50 -34.32 -22.93
CA LEU A 35 -17.28 -33.15 -22.54
C LEU A 35 -16.71 -32.53 -21.26
N ARG A 36 -16.49 -31.22 -21.28
CA ARG A 36 -16.14 -30.41 -20.09
C ARG A 36 -17.29 -29.47 -19.75
N LYS A 37 -17.38 -29.08 -18.48
CA LYS A 37 -18.37 -28.09 -18.02
C LYS A 37 -18.04 -26.72 -18.58
N VAL A 38 -19.09 -25.94 -18.83
CA VAL A 38 -19.07 -24.60 -19.44
C VAL A 38 -20.06 -23.72 -18.68
N ILE A 39 -19.71 -22.46 -18.48
CA ILE A 39 -20.53 -21.39 -17.91
C ILE A 39 -21.05 -20.54 -19.08
N ILE A 40 -22.34 -20.22 -19.10
CA ILE A 40 -22.93 -19.36 -20.13
C ILE A 40 -23.25 -18.03 -19.46
N GLU A 41 -22.59 -16.95 -19.89
CA GLU A 41 -22.88 -15.58 -19.46
C GLU A 41 -23.66 -14.87 -20.56
N LYS A 42 -24.74 -14.16 -20.19
CA LYS A 42 -25.48 -13.28 -21.10
C LYS A 42 -24.94 -11.87 -20.99
N GLN A 43 -24.21 -11.43 -22.02
CA GLN A 43 -23.79 -10.03 -22.18
C GLN A 43 -24.70 -9.40 -23.25
N GLY A 44 -25.78 -8.73 -22.81
CA GLY A 44 -26.78 -8.17 -23.72
C GLY A 44 -27.48 -9.24 -24.57
N ASP A 45 -27.51 -9.04 -25.89
CA ASP A 45 -28.10 -9.98 -26.87
C ASP A 45 -27.16 -11.15 -27.25
N GLN A 46 -25.98 -11.27 -26.63
CA GLN A 46 -25.03 -12.34 -26.92
C GLN A 46 -24.86 -13.31 -25.74
N GLU A 47 -24.91 -14.61 -26.05
CA GLU A 47 -24.55 -15.69 -25.12
C GLU A 47 -23.07 -16.01 -25.27
N VAL A 48 -22.27 -15.69 -24.25
CA VAL A 48 -20.84 -15.99 -24.21
C VAL A 48 -20.62 -17.32 -23.48
N VAL A 49 -20.03 -18.27 -24.19
CA VAL A 49 -19.80 -19.64 -23.74
C VAL A 49 -18.39 -19.74 -23.14
N LEU A 50 -18.30 -19.70 -21.81
CA LEU A 50 -17.03 -19.71 -21.05
C LEU A 50 -16.70 -21.12 -20.55
N SER A 51 -15.46 -21.58 -20.70
CA SER A 51 -15.03 -22.84 -20.08
C SER A 51 -15.16 -22.77 -18.55
N ALA A 52 -15.63 -23.83 -17.87
CA ALA A 52 -15.66 -23.90 -16.41
C ALA A 52 -14.28 -24.10 -15.76
N GLU A 53 -13.21 -24.09 -16.57
CA GLU A 53 -11.84 -24.06 -16.08
C GLU A 53 -11.55 -22.75 -15.34
N MET A 54 -10.66 -22.83 -14.35
CA MET A 54 -10.22 -21.64 -13.62
C MET A 54 -9.66 -20.59 -14.61
N PRO A 55 -10.06 -19.31 -14.52
CA PRO A 55 -9.63 -18.27 -15.47
C PRO A 55 -8.11 -18.19 -15.65
N LEU A 56 -7.34 -18.38 -14.57
CA LEU A 56 -5.89 -18.39 -14.60
C LEU A 56 -5.31 -19.57 -15.42
N VAL A 57 -5.94 -20.74 -15.39
CA VAL A 57 -5.49 -21.89 -16.19
C VAL A 57 -5.74 -21.65 -17.67
N LYS A 58 -6.89 -21.04 -18.01
CA LYS A 58 -7.20 -20.60 -19.37
C LYS A 58 -6.15 -19.59 -19.85
N GLU A 59 -5.83 -18.60 -19.02
CA GLU A 59 -4.81 -17.59 -19.28
C GLU A 59 -3.42 -18.21 -19.53
N VAL A 60 -2.93 -19.08 -18.63
CA VAL A 60 -1.63 -19.75 -18.83
C VAL A 60 -1.61 -20.51 -20.16
N THR A 61 -2.74 -21.13 -20.52
CA THR A 61 -2.86 -21.89 -21.77
C THR A 61 -2.80 -20.98 -23.01
N THR A 62 -3.45 -19.81 -22.99
CA THR A 62 -3.39 -18.85 -24.10
C THR A 62 -2.00 -18.21 -24.20
N THR A 63 -1.42 -17.80 -23.06
CA THR A 63 -0.05 -17.28 -23.00
C THR A 63 0.96 -18.26 -23.59
N LEU A 64 0.91 -19.55 -23.23
CA LEU A 64 1.82 -20.56 -23.76
C LEU A 64 1.67 -20.76 -25.29
N ARG A 65 0.46 -20.62 -25.84
CA ARG A 65 0.23 -20.71 -27.29
C ARG A 65 0.86 -19.52 -28.02
N GLU A 66 0.66 -18.32 -27.50
CA GLU A 66 1.22 -17.09 -28.06
C GLU A 66 2.74 -17.07 -27.98
N TRP A 67 3.29 -17.33 -26.78
CA TRP A 67 4.73 -17.43 -26.57
C TRP A 67 5.33 -18.55 -27.40
N GLY A 68 4.63 -19.67 -27.59
CA GLY A 68 5.07 -20.75 -28.47
C GLY A 68 5.15 -20.34 -29.95
N SER A 69 4.27 -19.46 -30.41
CA SER A 69 4.35 -18.87 -31.76
C SER A 69 5.58 -17.97 -31.91
N ILE A 70 5.76 -17.05 -30.95
CA ILE A 70 6.90 -16.12 -30.93
C ILE A 70 8.22 -16.87 -30.75
N TRP A 71 8.25 -17.91 -29.92
CA TRP A 71 9.41 -18.76 -29.72
C TRP A 71 9.87 -19.42 -31.03
N LYS A 72 8.93 -19.92 -31.85
CA LYS A 72 9.25 -20.44 -33.19
C LYS A 72 9.82 -19.34 -34.09
N GLN A 73 9.27 -18.14 -34.05
CA GLN A 73 9.79 -17.00 -34.81
C GLN A 73 11.20 -16.60 -34.36
N LEU A 74 11.47 -16.58 -33.06
CA LEU A 74 12.80 -16.30 -32.48
C LEU A 74 13.83 -17.36 -32.86
N TYR A 75 13.40 -18.62 -32.94
CA TYR A 75 14.22 -19.72 -33.43
C TYR A 75 14.59 -19.53 -34.90
N VAL A 76 13.60 -19.22 -35.75
CA VAL A 76 13.82 -18.90 -37.18
C VAL A 76 14.71 -17.66 -37.35
N ALA A 77 14.55 -16.65 -36.50
CA ALA A 77 15.35 -15.42 -36.50
C ALA A 77 16.76 -15.58 -35.86
N ASN A 78 17.14 -16.81 -35.49
CA ASN A 78 18.43 -17.18 -34.91
C ASN A 78 18.83 -16.37 -33.66
N LYS A 79 17.85 -16.11 -32.76
CA LYS A 79 18.06 -15.38 -31.50
C LYS A 79 18.25 -16.33 -30.30
N GLU A 80 19.29 -17.16 -30.32
CA GLU A 80 19.51 -18.27 -29.36
C GLU A 80 19.29 -17.90 -27.88
N ARG A 81 19.81 -16.75 -27.42
CA ARG A 81 19.63 -16.32 -26.02
C ARG A 81 18.17 -16.11 -25.65
N ARG A 82 17.38 -15.48 -26.53
CA ARG A 82 15.94 -15.24 -26.29
C ARG A 82 15.15 -16.55 -26.37
N VAL A 83 15.53 -17.47 -27.28
CA VAL A 83 14.91 -18.81 -27.40
C VAL A 83 15.03 -19.59 -26.09
N VAL A 84 16.25 -19.68 -25.52
CA VAL A 84 16.49 -20.38 -24.25
C VAL A 84 15.76 -19.69 -23.08
N GLN A 85 15.75 -18.36 -23.06
CA GLN A 85 15.07 -17.59 -22.02
C GLN A 85 13.55 -17.87 -22.03
N VAL A 86 12.90 -17.74 -23.18
CA VAL A 86 11.45 -17.96 -23.33
C VAL A 86 11.09 -19.42 -23.06
N GLN A 87 11.91 -20.37 -23.52
CA GLN A 87 11.69 -21.79 -23.25
C GLN A 87 11.66 -22.10 -21.75
N ARG A 88 12.57 -21.52 -20.95
CA ARG A 88 12.56 -21.68 -19.48
C ARG A 88 11.27 -21.13 -18.87
N LEU A 89 10.84 -19.95 -19.28
CA LEU A 89 9.59 -19.36 -18.79
C LEU A 89 8.39 -20.25 -19.13
N MET A 90 8.35 -20.81 -20.34
CA MET A 90 7.27 -21.72 -20.77
C MET A 90 7.25 -23.01 -19.93
N TRP A 91 8.41 -23.57 -19.60
CA TRP A 91 8.51 -24.77 -18.76
C TRP A 91 8.02 -24.51 -17.33
N ASP A 92 8.43 -23.40 -16.73
CA ASP A 92 7.93 -22.97 -15.40
C ASP A 92 6.39 -22.86 -15.40
N LEU A 93 5.83 -22.22 -16.44
CA LEU A 93 4.38 -22.05 -16.57
C LEU A 93 3.64 -23.38 -16.80
N MET A 94 4.22 -24.32 -17.55
CA MET A 94 3.62 -25.64 -17.74
C MET A 94 3.56 -26.43 -16.43
N GLU A 95 4.63 -26.36 -15.63
CA GLU A 95 4.69 -27.00 -14.31
C GLU A 95 3.68 -26.37 -13.35
N TRP A 96 3.63 -25.04 -13.25
CA TRP A 96 2.67 -24.36 -12.39
C TRP A 96 1.22 -24.54 -12.86
N ARG A 97 0.97 -24.68 -14.17
CA ARG A 97 -0.35 -25.07 -14.68
C ARG A 97 -0.77 -26.45 -14.19
N SER A 98 0.16 -27.41 -14.15
CA SER A 98 -0.07 -28.75 -13.59
C SER A 98 -0.43 -28.66 -12.10
N GLN A 99 0.31 -27.86 -11.33
CA GLN A 99 0.06 -27.63 -9.91
C GLN A 99 -1.29 -26.96 -9.64
N LEU A 100 -1.68 -25.96 -10.44
CA LEU A 100 -3.00 -25.32 -10.37
C LEU A 100 -4.14 -26.32 -10.62
N LEU A 101 -3.95 -27.27 -11.54
CA LEU A 101 -4.94 -28.30 -11.87
C LEU A 101 -4.95 -29.48 -10.88
N SER A 102 -3.90 -29.65 -10.07
CA SER A 102 -3.80 -30.75 -9.10
C SER A 102 -4.90 -30.70 -8.03
N GLY A 103 -5.36 -29.50 -7.65
CA GLY A 103 -6.36 -29.30 -6.60
C GLY A 103 -5.91 -29.68 -5.19
N THR A 104 -4.62 -29.97 -4.98
CA THR A 104 -4.09 -30.48 -3.69
C THR A 104 -3.44 -29.40 -2.82
N LEU A 105 -3.40 -28.14 -3.26
CA LEU A 105 -2.69 -27.07 -2.58
C LEU A 105 -3.54 -26.43 -1.46
N PRO A 106 -2.96 -26.19 -0.26
CA PRO A 106 -3.57 -25.34 0.77
C PRO A 106 -3.87 -23.93 0.26
N SER A 107 -4.83 -23.23 0.89
CA SER A 107 -5.27 -21.88 0.46
C SER A 107 -4.12 -20.86 0.38
N ASP A 108 -3.17 -20.91 1.32
CA ASP A 108 -2.04 -19.97 1.38
C ASP A 108 -1.03 -20.24 0.25
N GLU A 109 -0.66 -21.51 0.05
CA GLU A 109 0.22 -21.92 -1.06
C GLU A 109 -0.43 -21.67 -2.43
N PHE A 110 -1.75 -21.88 -2.52
CA PHE A 110 -2.52 -21.59 -3.73
C PHE A 110 -2.49 -20.10 -4.08
N LYS A 111 -2.65 -19.21 -3.08
CA LYS A 111 -2.57 -17.76 -3.26
C LYS A 111 -1.17 -17.32 -3.68
N GLU A 112 -0.13 -17.89 -3.08
CA GLU A 112 1.26 -17.60 -3.45
C GLU A 112 1.58 -18.08 -4.87
N LEU A 113 1.13 -19.29 -5.23
CA LEU A 113 1.31 -19.84 -6.57
C LEU A 113 0.60 -18.97 -7.62
N LYS A 114 -0.63 -18.53 -7.35
CA LYS A 114 -1.36 -17.59 -8.22
C LYS A 114 -0.56 -16.33 -8.49
N GLN A 115 0.01 -15.71 -7.45
CA GLN A 115 0.86 -14.52 -7.58
C GLN A 115 2.16 -14.79 -8.36
N LYS A 116 2.78 -15.96 -8.17
CA LYS A 116 3.98 -16.36 -8.92
C LYS A 116 3.69 -16.52 -10.42
N VAL A 117 2.60 -17.21 -10.77
CA VAL A 117 2.18 -17.46 -12.15
C VAL A 117 1.92 -16.14 -12.88
N THR A 118 1.04 -15.30 -12.32
CA THR A 118 0.67 -14.03 -12.94
C THR A 118 1.88 -13.11 -13.13
N SER A 119 2.73 -12.98 -12.10
CA SER A 119 3.90 -12.13 -12.17
C SER A 119 4.97 -12.63 -13.18
N LYS A 120 5.01 -13.94 -13.47
CA LYS A 120 5.90 -14.52 -14.50
C LYS A 120 5.35 -14.31 -15.91
N ILE A 121 4.03 -14.42 -16.08
CA ILE A 121 3.33 -14.06 -17.33
C ILE A 121 3.60 -12.60 -17.66
N ASP A 122 3.38 -11.69 -16.71
CA ASP A 122 3.51 -10.24 -16.93
C ASP A 122 4.96 -9.87 -17.31
N TYR A 123 5.94 -10.48 -16.63
CA TYR A 123 7.35 -10.34 -16.99
C TYR A 123 7.66 -10.88 -18.39
N GLY A 124 7.15 -12.07 -18.72
CA GLY A 124 7.35 -12.70 -20.01
C GLY A 124 6.74 -11.89 -21.16
N ASN A 125 5.55 -11.33 -20.96
CA ASN A 125 4.92 -10.42 -21.91
C ASN A 125 5.78 -9.18 -22.13
N LYS A 126 6.34 -8.59 -21.07
CA LYS A 126 7.20 -7.41 -21.20
C LYS A 126 8.47 -7.67 -21.99
N ILE A 127 9.14 -8.81 -21.79
CA ILE A 127 10.37 -9.15 -22.54
C ILE A 127 10.09 -9.56 -23.99
N LEU A 128 8.86 -10.02 -24.27
CA LEU A 128 8.39 -10.38 -25.59
C LEU A 128 7.73 -9.21 -26.32
N GLU A 129 7.73 -8.02 -25.71
CA GLU A 129 7.14 -6.78 -26.27
C GLU A 129 5.63 -6.94 -26.56
N LEU A 130 4.95 -7.69 -25.69
CA LEU A 130 3.50 -7.91 -25.71
C LEU A 130 2.76 -6.96 -24.75
N ASP A 131 1.44 -6.89 -24.91
CA ASP A 131 0.54 -6.02 -24.12
C ASP A 131 0.63 -6.29 -22.61
N LEU A 132 0.60 -5.21 -21.83
CA LEU A 132 0.65 -5.25 -20.37
C LEU A 132 -0.73 -5.51 -19.80
N VAL A 133 -0.91 -6.73 -19.28
CA VAL A 133 -2.13 -7.12 -18.57
C VAL A 133 -2.11 -6.57 -17.15
N VAL A 134 -3.18 -5.86 -16.79
CA VAL A 134 -3.35 -5.26 -15.47
C VAL A 134 -4.22 -6.15 -14.59
N ARG A 135 -3.85 -6.26 -13.30
CA ARG A 135 -4.47 -7.20 -12.36
C ARG A 135 -4.97 -6.50 -11.10
N ASP A 136 -6.05 -7.04 -10.53
CA ASP A 136 -6.59 -6.64 -9.23
C ASP A 136 -5.72 -7.12 -8.05
N VAL A 137 -6.10 -6.75 -6.82
CA VAL A 137 -5.43 -7.17 -5.57
C VAL A 137 -5.44 -8.70 -5.35
N ASN A 138 -6.37 -9.42 -5.99
CA ASN A 138 -6.51 -10.86 -5.92
C ASN A 138 -5.76 -11.59 -7.05
N GLY A 139 -5.07 -10.85 -7.93
CA GLY A 139 -4.35 -11.37 -9.09
C GLY A 139 -5.26 -11.78 -10.25
N ASN A 140 -6.52 -11.36 -10.29
CA ASN A 140 -7.40 -11.52 -11.46
C ASN A 140 -7.12 -10.41 -12.47
N MET A 141 -7.37 -10.66 -13.75
CA MET A 141 -7.30 -9.63 -14.78
C MET A 141 -8.36 -8.55 -14.51
N LEU A 142 -7.95 -7.28 -14.56
CA LEU A 142 -8.86 -6.15 -14.41
C LEU A 142 -9.65 -5.98 -15.71
N ASP A 143 -10.97 -5.90 -15.59
CA ASP A 143 -11.84 -5.65 -16.73
C ASP A 143 -12.04 -4.14 -16.96
N PRO A 144 -11.61 -3.56 -18.10
CA PRO A 144 -11.76 -2.15 -18.44
C PRO A 144 -13.21 -1.68 -18.51
N GLU A 145 -14.18 -2.57 -18.71
CA GLU A 145 -15.60 -2.18 -18.74
C GLU A 145 -16.17 -1.97 -17.34
N ASN A 146 -15.66 -2.70 -16.34
CA ASN A 146 -16.10 -2.63 -14.95
C ASN A 146 -15.22 -1.70 -14.10
N ALA A 147 -13.98 -1.44 -14.53
CA ALA A 147 -13.05 -0.55 -13.85
C ALA A 147 -13.26 0.91 -14.27
N SER A 148 -13.18 1.84 -13.31
CA SER A 148 -13.15 3.26 -13.65
C SER A 148 -11.87 3.60 -14.42
N VAL A 149 -11.95 4.57 -15.33
CA VAL A 149 -10.81 5.02 -16.15
C VAL A 149 -9.58 5.36 -15.30
N ILE A 150 -9.78 5.99 -14.14
CA ILE A 150 -8.68 6.34 -13.22
C ILE A 150 -8.09 5.09 -12.55
N SER A 151 -8.92 4.15 -12.11
CA SER A 151 -8.44 2.91 -11.51
C SER A 151 -7.63 2.06 -12.50
N LEU A 152 -8.08 1.99 -13.76
CA LEU A 152 -7.36 1.33 -14.85
C LEU A 152 -6.01 1.99 -15.11
N PHE A 153 -5.99 3.33 -15.19
CA PHE A 153 -4.75 4.10 -15.37
C PHE A 153 -3.74 3.88 -14.23
N ARG A 154 -4.19 3.93 -12.97
CA ARG A 154 -3.34 3.67 -11.79
C ARG A 154 -2.79 2.25 -11.81
N ALA A 155 -3.63 1.28 -12.14
CA ALA A 155 -3.23 -0.11 -12.16
C ALA A 155 -2.22 -0.41 -13.28
N HIS A 156 -2.28 0.29 -14.44
CA HIS A 156 -1.22 0.28 -15.45
C HIS A 156 0.09 0.92 -14.97
N GLN A 157 0.04 2.05 -14.24
CA GLN A 157 1.22 2.68 -13.64
C GLN A 157 1.92 1.76 -12.63
N ASP A 158 1.14 1.15 -11.75
CA ASP A 158 1.63 0.22 -10.72
C ASP A 158 2.21 -1.04 -11.36
N ALA A 159 1.53 -1.62 -12.34
CA ALA A 159 2.01 -2.80 -13.07
C ALA A 159 3.34 -2.51 -13.79
N THR A 160 3.44 -1.36 -14.46
CA THR A 160 4.68 -0.93 -15.13
C THR A 160 5.84 -0.77 -14.14
N THR A 161 5.57 -0.16 -12.97
CA THR A 161 6.59 0.04 -11.94
C THR A 161 7.07 -1.30 -11.36
N LYS A 162 6.14 -2.18 -10.98
CA LYS A 162 6.43 -3.52 -10.44
C LYS A 162 7.24 -4.37 -11.42
N ILE A 163 6.89 -4.35 -12.71
CA ILE A 163 7.61 -5.12 -13.73
C ILE A 163 9.01 -4.57 -13.94
N ASN A 164 9.18 -3.24 -13.96
CA ASN A 164 10.50 -2.62 -14.08
C ASN A 164 11.41 -2.93 -12.88
N GLU A 165 10.86 -2.97 -11.67
CA GLU A 165 11.58 -3.42 -10.47
C GLU A 165 12.01 -4.88 -10.61
N ARG A 166 11.10 -5.77 -11.01
CA ARG A 166 11.40 -7.19 -11.23
C ARG A 166 12.46 -7.40 -12.33
N ILE A 167 12.43 -6.62 -13.40
CA ILE A 167 13.46 -6.68 -14.45
C ILE A 167 14.84 -6.33 -13.85
N LYS A 168 14.92 -5.31 -12.98
CA LYS A 168 16.16 -4.97 -12.29
C LYS A 168 16.61 -6.09 -11.35
N GLU A 169 15.70 -6.68 -10.58
CA GLU A 169 15.99 -7.80 -9.68
C GLU A 169 16.50 -9.04 -10.42
N GLU A 170 15.86 -9.43 -11.53
CA GLU A 170 16.32 -10.57 -12.32
C GLU A 170 17.69 -10.30 -12.95
N GLN A 171 17.95 -9.09 -13.46
CA GLN A 171 19.27 -8.70 -13.96
C GLN A 171 20.37 -8.79 -12.89
N VAL A 172 20.03 -8.57 -11.61
CA VAL A 172 20.95 -8.73 -10.46
C VAL A 172 21.08 -10.19 -10.03
N SER A 173 20.00 -10.97 -10.06
CA SER A 173 19.98 -12.40 -9.72
C SER A 173 20.85 -13.25 -10.65
N TYR A 174 20.97 -12.87 -11.94
CA TYR A 174 21.95 -13.46 -12.86
C TYR A 174 23.41 -13.28 -12.42
N ARG A 175 23.72 -12.33 -11.52
CA ARG A 175 25.07 -12.15 -10.97
C ARG A 175 25.34 -12.95 -9.71
N HIS A 176 24.32 -13.38 -8.95
CA HIS A 176 24.49 -13.97 -7.62
C HIS A 176 23.65 -15.24 -7.43
N HIS A 177 24.00 -16.31 -8.14
CA HIS A 177 23.36 -17.64 -8.01
C HIS A 177 23.81 -18.44 -6.77
N ASN A 178 24.19 -17.80 -5.66
CA ASN A 178 24.70 -18.52 -4.48
C ASN A 178 24.45 -17.79 -3.16
N ARG A 179 23.18 -17.58 -2.80
CA ARG A 179 22.81 -17.39 -1.38
C ARG A 179 21.49 -18.07 -1.08
N SER A 180 21.54 -19.02 -0.14
CA SER A 180 20.39 -19.65 0.49
C SER A 180 19.54 -18.60 1.21
N PRO A 181 18.19 -18.68 1.20
CA PRO A 181 17.36 -17.81 2.01
C PRO A 181 17.47 -18.24 3.48
N TRP A 182 17.90 -17.34 4.35
CA TRP A 182 17.69 -17.51 5.79
C TRP A 182 16.20 -17.28 6.08
N PRO A 183 15.49 -18.19 6.77
CA PRO A 183 14.10 -17.97 7.11
C PRO A 183 13.93 -16.84 8.12
N TYR A 184 12.94 -16.00 7.86
CA TYR A 184 12.32 -15.02 8.74
C TYR A 184 11.88 -15.70 10.06
N SER A 185 12.72 -15.75 11.08
CA SER A 185 12.26 -16.11 12.44
C SER A 185 13.13 -15.56 13.59
N THR A 186 13.97 -14.56 13.36
CA THR A 186 14.75 -13.92 14.43
C THR A 186 14.62 -12.40 14.40
N GLU A 187 13.39 -11.90 14.32
CA GLU A 187 13.09 -10.61 14.92
C GLU A 187 12.67 -10.84 16.38
N LYS A 188 13.16 -9.94 17.23
CA LYS A 188 13.01 -9.91 18.69
C LYS A 188 11.53 -9.94 19.10
N ALA A 189 10.97 -11.13 19.10
CA ALA A 189 9.63 -11.41 19.56
C ALA A 189 9.66 -11.61 21.09
N THR A 190 9.90 -10.54 21.84
CA THR A 190 9.63 -10.50 23.29
C THR A 190 8.13 -10.45 23.51
N TRP A 191 7.46 -11.58 23.29
CA TRP A 191 6.09 -11.80 23.72
C TRP A 191 6.06 -12.02 25.24
N ASN A 192 5.09 -11.39 25.91
CA ASN A 192 4.75 -11.51 27.33
C ASN A 192 5.43 -12.68 28.06
N MET A 193 6.57 -12.39 28.70
CA MET A 193 7.18 -13.34 29.63
C MET A 193 6.83 -12.88 31.05
N ASP A 194 5.95 -13.62 31.71
CA ASP A 194 5.57 -13.44 33.13
C ASP A 194 6.71 -13.76 34.12
N PHE A 195 7.94 -13.96 33.62
CA PHE A 195 9.10 -14.37 34.39
C PHE A 195 10.23 -13.38 34.20
N GLY A 196 10.91 -13.01 35.29
CA GLY A 196 12.20 -12.35 35.20
C GLY A 196 13.21 -13.34 34.64
N VAL A 197 13.45 -13.28 33.33
CA VAL A 197 14.47 -14.10 32.67
C VAL A 197 15.82 -13.40 32.75
N PHE A 198 16.78 -14.04 33.40
CA PHE A 198 18.18 -13.61 33.43
C PHE A 198 19.02 -14.50 32.53
N TYR A 199 19.75 -13.92 31.60
CA TYR A 199 20.89 -14.59 30.98
C TYR A 199 22.15 -14.19 31.71
N ALA A 200 22.79 -15.13 32.42
CA ALA A 200 24.07 -14.87 33.05
C ALA A 200 25.20 -15.60 32.30
N GLN A 201 26.19 -14.85 31.81
CA GLN A 201 27.41 -15.41 31.22
C GLN A 201 28.58 -15.21 32.21
N PRO A 202 29.11 -16.26 32.85
CA PRO A 202 30.27 -16.13 33.72
C PRO A 202 31.55 -15.93 32.89
N LYS A 203 32.29 -14.86 33.18
CA LYS A 203 33.63 -14.57 32.67
C LYS A 203 34.57 -14.39 33.87
N CYS A 204 35.68 -15.13 33.93
CA CYS A 204 36.74 -14.87 34.90
C CYS A 204 37.93 -14.20 34.21
N SER A 205 38.47 -13.15 34.83
CA SER A 205 39.67 -12.46 34.38
C SER A 205 40.65 -12.26 35.55
N GLN A 206 41.43 -13.30 35.86
CA GLN A 206 42.64 -13.38 36.73
C GLN A 206 42.59 -14.29 37.98
N GLU A 207 43.80 -14.67 38.41
CA GLU A 207 44.24 -15.88 39.11
C GLU A 207 43.56 -16.23 40.44
N LEU A 208 43.06 -17.47 40.55
CA LEU A 208 42.80 -18.17 41.81
C LEU A 208 44.12 -18.72 42.39
N ASP A 209 44.68 -18.06 43.41
CA ASP A 209 46.04 -18.38 43.91
C ASP A 209 46.11 -19.47 45.02
N LYS A 210 47.33 -20.01 45.17
CA LYS A 210 47.84 -21.27 45.77
C LYS A 210 47.53 -21.61 47.25
N ASP A 211 47.42 -22.91 47.54
CA ASP A 211 47.80 -23.50 48.84
C ASP A 211 49.30 -23.88 48.84
N PRO A 212 49.95 -23.97 50.01
CA PRO A 212 51.40 -24.17 50.14
C PRO A 212 51.91 -25.57 49.77
N ILE A 213 51.07 -26.46 49.27
CA ILE A 213 51.46 -27.82 48.87
C ILE A 213 51.24 -27.92 47.35
N ASN A 214 52.32 -28.22 46.64
CA ASN A 214 52.51 -28.14 45.19
C ASN A 214 51.60 -29.10 44.38
N ILE A 215 50.28 -28.91 44.44
CA ILE A 215 49.26 -29.61 43.66
C ILE A 215 48.53 -28.58 42.78
N LYS A 216 48.66 -28.73 41.46
CA LYS A 216 47.96 -27.91 40.46
C LYS A 216 46.45 -28.07 40.64
N ARG A 217 45.77 -26.99 41.06
CA ARG A 217 44.32 -27.00 41.35
C ARG A 217 43.48 -27.02 40.06
N LYS A 218 42.49 -27.92 40.00
CA LYS A 218 41.45 -28.11 38.99
C LYS A 218 40.17 -27.40 39.47
N GLY A 219 39.81 -26.28 38.86
CA GLY A 219 38.62 -25.52 39.26
C GLY A 219 37.34 -26.08 38.64
N GLU A 220 36.40 -26.52 39.47
CA GLU A 220 34.98 -26.63 39.11
C GLU A 220 34.29 -25.37 39.66
N CYS A 221 33.48 -24.69 38.85
CA CYS A 221 32.60 -23.63 39.37
C CYS A 221 31.18 -24.20 39.42
N PRO A 222 30.77 -24.93 40.48
CA PRO A 222 29.38 -25.32 40.61
C PRO A 222 28.50 -24.06 40.77
N LEU A 223 27.75 -23.72 39.72
CA LEU A 223 26.80 -22.62 39.76
C LEU A 223 25.49 -23.05 40.42
N THR A 224 25.40 -22.91 41.72
CA THR A 224 24.12 -23.17 42.41
C THR A 224 23.36 -21.86 42.62
N VAL A 225 22.37 -21.56 41.78
CA VAL A 225 21.45 -20.44 42.06
C VAL A 225 20.70 -20.74 43.36
N PHE A 226 20.78 -19.82 44.32
CA PHE A 226 20.08 -19.92 45.60
C PHE A 226 19.23 -18.69 45.81
N THR A 227 17.93 -18.84 45.59
CA THR A 227 16.91 -18.00 46.20
C THR A 227 16.78 -18.37 47.68
N ALA A 228 16.35 -17.43 48.55
CA ALA A 228 16.38 -17.57 50.02
C ALA A 228 15.72 -18.85 50.61
N ARG A 229 14.95 -19.58 49.80
CA ARG A 229 14.68 -21.02 49.89
C ARG A 229 14.87 -21.59 48.48
N LYS A 230 15.37 -22.83 48.35
CA LYS A 230 15.67 -23.47 47.04
C LYS A 230 14.43 -23.44 46.12
N CYS A 231 14.37 -22.50 45.16
CA CYS A 231 13.29 -22.47 44.17
C CYS A 231 13.51 -23.61 43.17
N ASN A 232 12.62 -24.58 43.18
CA ASN A 232 12.77 -25.74 42.31
C ASN A 232 12.53 -25.37 40.83
N ASN A 233 13.32 -25.96 39.94
CA ASN A 233 13.17 -25.93 38.48
C ASN A 233 13.17 -24.50 37.88
N SER A 234 14.16 -23.69 38.26
CA SER A 234 14.24 -22.28 37.85
C SER A 234 15.39 -21.97 36.86
N ILE A 235 16.27 -22.93 36.55
CA ILE A 235 17.42 -22.72 35.63
C ILE A 235 17.31 -23.57 34.37
N CYS A 236 17.32 -23.00 33.17
CA CYS A 236 17.40 -23.76 31.92
C CYS A 236 18.75 -23.55 31.21
N LEU A 237 19.27 -24.60 30.60
CA LEU A 237 20.43 -24.52 29.71
C LEU A 237 19.97 -24.22 28.27
N GLY A 238 20.55 -23.20 27.64
CA GLY A 238 20.15 -22.78 26.30
C GLY A 238 18.66 -22.40 26.16
N ALA A 239 18.19 -22.36 24.91
CA ALA A 239 16.83 -21.93 24.54
C ALA A 239 15.82 -23.08 24.49
N GLY A 240 15.89 -24.06 25.41
CA GLY A 240 14.95 -25.18 25.39
C GLY A 240 15.17 -26.35 26.36
N ASP A 241 16.25 -26.40 27.16
CA ASP A 241 16.45 -27.54 28.07
C ASP A 241 15.53 -27.52 29.30
N ARG A 242 15.34 -28.72 29.85
CA ARG A 242 14.55 -28.95 31.07
C ARG A 242 15.07 -28.08 32.23
N PRO A 243 14.16 -27.48 33.01
CA PRO A 243 14.56 -26.65 34.13
C PRO A 243 15.22 -27.49 35.24
N LEU A 244 16.30 -26.95 35.80
CA LEU A 244 17.17 -27.54 36.82
C LEU A 244 17.12 -26.72 38.11
N ASN A 245 17.43 -27.39 39.23
CA ASN A 245 17.56 -26.78 40.56
C ASN A 245 18.96 -26.21 40.82
N GLU A 246 19.98 -26.77 40.16
CA GLU A 246 21.39 -26.44 40.35
C GLU A 246 22.08 -26.61 39.00
N TYR A 247 22.89 -25.64 38.62
CA TYR A 247 23.71 -25.72 37.43
C TYR A 247 25.16 -26.06 37.83
N ARG A 248 25.86 -26.80 36.98
CA ARG A 248 27.28 -27.09 37.18
C ARG A 248 28.00 -26.76 35.89
N SER A 249 29.00 -25.88 35.97
CA SER A 249 29.77 -25.46 34.80
C SER A 249 30.67 -26.58 34.29
N VAL A 250 31.15 -26.41 33.06
CA VAL A 250 32.18 -27.26 32.47
C VAL A 250 33.50 -27.08 33.21
N ILE A 251 34.14 -28.20 33.56
CA ILE A 251 35.43 -28.23 34.24
C ILE A 251 36.55 -28.17 33.21
N TYR A 252 37.33 -27.08 33.22
CA TYR A 252 38.49 -26.94 32.34
C TYR A 252 39.76 -27.52 32.98
N TYR A 253 40.34 -28.53 32.34
CA TYR A 253 41.54 -29.20 32.84
C TYR A 253 42.80 -28.33 32.64
N GLN A 254 43.50 -28.00 33.73
CA GLN A 254 44.77 -27.22 33.73
C GLN A 254 44.69 -25.78 33.17
N VAL A 255 43.50 -25.19 33.11
CA VAL A 255 43.33 -23.80 32.63
C VAL A 255 43.13 -22.85 33.81
N LYS A 256 44.08 -21.94 34.05
CA LYS A 256 44.01 -20.92 35.10
C LYS A 256 42.90 -19.86 34.87
N GLN A 257 42.50 -19.65 33.62
CA GLN A 257 41.51 -18.66 33.20
C GLN A 257 40.43 -19.34 32.35
N PRO A 258 39.50 -20.08 32.98
CA PRO A 258 38.42 -20.72 32.25
C PRO A 258 37.54 -19.64 31.59
N ARG A 259 37.38 -19.76 30.27
CA ARG A 259 36.39 -18.98 29.51
C ARG A 259 35.14 -19.85 29.37
N TRP A 260 34.28 -19.82 30.38
CA TRP A 260 33.10 -20.70 30.40
C TRP A 260 32.24 -20.55 29.15
N MET A 261 31.99 -19.33 28.67
CA MET A 261 31.13 -19.08 27.50
C MET A 261 29.75 -19.77 27.60
N GLU A 262 29.31 -20.03 28.83
CA GLU A 262 28.05 -20.69 29.13
C GLU A 262 26.96 -19.65 29.33
N THR A 263 25.80 -19.90 28.76
CA THR A 263 24.62 -19.04 28.90
C THR A 263 23.48 -19.86 29.47
N PHE A 264 23.00 -19.49 30.65
CA PHE A 264 21.87 -20.12 31.31
C PHE A 264 20.75 -19.11 31.53
N LYS A 265 19.51 -19.60 31.45
CA LYS A 265 18.28 -18.83 31.65
C LYS A 265 17.77 -19.06 33.07
N VAL A 266 17.71 -18.03 33.90
CA VAL A 266 17.09 -18.12 35.23
C VAL A 266 15.69 -17.52 35.15
N ALA A 267 14.65 -18.31 35.42
CA ALA A 267 13.26 -17.87 35.44
C ALA A 267 12.72 -17.90 36.88
N ILE A 268 12.39 -16.72 37.42
CA ILE A 268 11.91 -16.56 38.81
C ILE A 268 10.51 -15.93 38.79
N PRO A 269 9.55 -16.46 39.57
CA PRO A 269 8.25 -15.82 39.77
C PRO A 269 8.40 -14.41 40.38
N LEU A 270 7.58 -13.47 39.91
CA LEU A 270 7.69 -12.05 40.30
C LEU A 270 7.50 -11.80 41.80
N GLU A 271 6.63 -12.59 42.44
CA GLU A 271 6.36 -12.51 43.88
C GLU A 271 7.60 -12.80 44.74
N GLU A 272 8.49 -13.66 44.25
CA GLU A 272 9.69 -14.08 44.98
C GLU A 272 10.93 -13.26 44.61
N MET A 273 10.83 -12.40 43.58
CA MET A 273 11.93 -11.62 43.04
C MET A 273 12.62 -10.75 44.10
N HIS A 274 11.83 -10.13 44.99
CA HIS A 274 12.34 -9.23 46.03
C HIS A 274 13.11 -9.94 47.16
N ARG A 275 13.01 -11.27 47.26
CA ARG A 275 13.71 -12.11 48.25
C ARG A 275 14.74 -13.04 47.62
N SER A 276 14.99 -12.87 46.32
CA SER A 276 15.80 -13.76 45.51
C SER A 276 17.17 -13.14 45.19
N HIS A 277 18.19 -13.99 45.21
CA HIS A 277 19.56 -13.64 44.83
C HIS A 277 20.19 -14.80 44.05
N LEU A 278 21.25 -14.54 43.31
CA LEU A 278 22.06 -15.60 42.71
C LEU A 278 23.27 -15.83 43.60
N ARG A 279 23.59 -17.09 43.88
CA ARG A 279 24.78 -17.49 44.61
C ARG A 279 25.68 -18.32 43.69
N PHE A 280 26.99 -18.17 43.86
CA PHE A 280 28.02 -18.84 43.08
C PHE A 280 28.97 -19.48 44.07
N MET A 281 29.14 -20.81 44.01
CA MET A 281 30.05 -21.54 44.89
C MET A 281 31.21 -22.08 44.06
N PHE A 282 32.42 -22.02 44.60
CA PHE A 282 33.60 -22.55 43.90
C PHE A 282 34.13 -23.78 44.64
N ARG A 283 34.34 -24.87 43.90
CA ARG A 283 34.84 -26.15 44.42
C ARG A 283 35.99 -26.65 43.57
N HIS A 284 36.94 -27.32 44.21
CA HIS A 284 37.95 -28.05 43.46
C HIS A 284 37.35 -29.39 42.97
N ARG A 285 37.79 -29.90 41.82
CA ARG A 285 37.47 -31.26 41.36
C ARG A 285 38.70 -32.01 40.96
N SER A 286 39.02 -33.08 41.67
CA SER A 286 40.10 -33.99 41.29
C SER A 286 39.70 -34.83 40.06
N SER A 287 40.68 -35.36 39.33
CA SER A 287 40.43 -36.31 38.23
C SER A 287 40.30 -37.75 38.73
N GLN A 288 40.18 -37.92 40.04
CA GLN A 288 40.16 -39.20 40.72
C GLN A 288 39.00 -39.15 41.72
N GLU A 289 37.90 -39.82 41.40
CA GLU A 289 36.61 -39.73 42.12
C GLU A 289 36.72 -40.01 43.63
N SER A 290 37.71 -40.81 44.05
CA SER A 290 37.93 -41.12 45.47
C SER A 290 38.43 -39.93 46.30
N LYS A 291 39.06 -38.91 45.68
CA LYS A 291 39.49 -37.66 46.36
C LYS A 291 38.41 -36.58 46.35
N ASP A 292 37.45 -36.65 45.44
CA ASP A 292 36.38 -35.65 45.30
C ASP A 292 35.39 -35.61 46.46
N LYS A 293 35.13 -36.74 47.12
CA LYS A 293 34.19 -36.81 48.25
C LYS A 293 34.65 -36.00 49.48
N SER A 294 35.93 -35.60 49.54
CA SER A 294 36.51 -34.84 50.66
C SER A 294 36.68 -33.33 50.40
N GLU A 295 36.44 -32.84 49.19
CA GLU A 295 36.75 -31.46 48.83
C GLU A 295 35.61 -30.49 49.23
N LYS A 296 35.94 -29.53 50.10
CA LYS A 296 35.01 -28.50 50.62
C LYS A 296 34.94 -27.30 49.66
N ASN A 297 33.84 -26.56 49.72
CA ASN A 297 33.71 -25.28 49.01
C ASN A 297 34.76 -24.29 49.54
N PHE A 298 35.50 -23.63 48.65
CA PHE A 298 36.64 -22.77 49.04
C PHE A 298 36.37 -21.27 48.84
N ALA A 299 35.41 -20.91 47.99
CA ALA A 299 35.01 -19.52 47.78
C ALA A 299 33.52 -19.42 47.42
N MET A 300 32.96 -18.23 47.60
CA MET A 300 31.56 -17.91 47.30
C MET A 300 31.43 -16.48 46.76
N ALA A 301 30.52 -16.25 45.80
CA ALA A 301 30.08 -14.91 45.38
C ALA A 301 28.54 -14.88 45.27
N PHE A 302 27.92 -13.69 45.32
CA PHE A 302 26.48 -13.56 45.14
C PHE A 302 26.09 -12.20 44.53
N VAL A 303 24.88 -12.09 44.00
CA VAL A 303 24.30 -10.83 43.48
C VAL A 303 22.81 -10.72 43.83
N HIS A 304 22.37 -9.53 44.22
CA HIS A 304 20.95 -9.24 44.43
C HIS A 304 20.23 -9.03 43.10
N LEU A 305 19.04 -9.61 42.96
CA LEU A 305 18.23 -9.43 41.76
C LEU A 305 17.43 -8.12 41.79
N MET A 306 17.18 -7.56 42.98
CA MET A 306 16.47 -6.32 43.19
C MET A 306 17.29 -5.41 44.11
N LYS A 307 17.43 -4.14 43.73
CA LYS A 307 18.12 -3.11 44.51
C LYS A 307 17.21 -2.59 45.62
N ALA A 308 17.79 -1.90 46.61
CA ALA A 308 17.05 -1.31 47.73
C ALA A 308 16.06 -0.21 47.29
N ASP A 309 16.27 0.40 46.13
CA ASP A 309 15.35 1.37 45.50
C ASP A 309 14.12 0.71 44.84
N GLY A 310 14.07 -0.62 44.80
CA GLY A 310 12.99 -1.41 44.22
C GLY A 310 13.13 -1.70 42.72
N THR A 311 14.21 -1.24 42.08
CA THR A 311 14.52 -1.57 40.67
C THR A 311 15.23 -2.92 40.55
N VAL A 312 15.13 -3.55 39.39
CA VAL A 312 15.84 -4.81 39.10
C VAL A 312 17.31 -4.54 38.80
N LEU A 313 18.17 -5.55 39.01
CA LEU A 313 19.57 -5.55 38.58
C LEU A 313 19.68 -5.05 37.13
N GLN A 314 20.62 -4.12 36.88
CA GLN A 314 20.85 -3.53 35.56
C GLN A 314 21.46 -4.56 34.60
N ASP A 315 21.18 -4.42 33.31
CA ASP A 315 21.81 -5.26 32.29
C ASP A 315 23.29 -4.87 32.11
N GLY A 316 24.14 -5.86 31.87
CA GLY A 316 25.57 -5.65 31.61
C GLY A 316 26.50 -6.51 32.45
N LEU A 317 27.76 -6.09 32.53
CA LEU A 317 28.82 -6.80 33.26
C LEU A 317 28.86 -6.38 34.73
N HIS A 318 28.85 -7.36 35.62
CA HIS A 318 28.95 -7.19 37.07
C HIS A 318 30.19 -7.90 37.59
N GLU A 319 31.11 -7.14 38.19
CA GLU A 319 32.25 -7.70 38.94
C GLU A 319 31.81 -8.00 40.38
N LEU A 320 31.76 -9.29 40.73
CA LEU A 320 31.28 -9.74 42.04
C LEU A 320 32.43 -9.85 43.04
N VAL A 321 32.11 -9.58 44.30
CA VAL A 321 33.04 -9.76 45.42
C VAL A 321 33.13 -11.25 45.76
N VAL A 322 34.36 -11.78 45.79
CA VAL A 322 34.62 -13.19 46.13
C VAL A 322 34.95 -13.32 47.62
N PHE A 323 34.11 -14.05 48.35
CA PHE A 323 34.24 -14.33 49.78
C PHE A 323 34.93 -15.69 50.02
N LYS A 324 35.82 -15.75 51.02
CA LYS A 324 36.52 -16.95 51.52
C LYS A 324 36.26 -17.15 53.01
N GLY A 325 36.21 -18.41 53.46
CA GLY A 325 35.80 -18.77 54.82
C GLY A 325 35.28 -20.21 54.93
N ASP A 326 34.66 -20.55 56.06
CA ASP A 326 34.12 -21.90 56.32
C ASP A 326 32.88 -22.20 55.46
N SER A 327 32.82 -23.40 54.87
CA SER A 327 31.71 -23.84 53.99
C SER A 327 30.32 -23.70 54.63
N LYS A 328 30.17 -24.02 55.93
CA LYS A 328 28.88 -23.89 56.64
C LYS A 328 28.43 -22.42 56.77
N ARG A 329 29.37 -21.48 56.82
CA ARG A 329 29.10 -20.05 56.94
C ARG A 329 28.85 -19.39 55.59
N MET A 330 29.50 -19.87 54.52
CA MET A 330 29.18 -19.47 53.14
C MET A 330 27.75 -19.89 52.74
N GLU A 331 27.22 -20.93 53.38
CA GLU A 331 25.86 -21.40 53.16
C GLU A 331 24.80 -20.56 53.88
N ASP A 332 25.15 -19.87 54.97
CA ASP A 332 24.24 -19.09 55.81
C ASP A 332 23.89 -17.73 55.20
N VAL A 333 22.61 -17.55 54.86
CA VAL A 333 22.05 -16.40 54.13
C VAL A 333 22.26 -15.08 54.87
N ASN A 334 22.10 -15.07 56.20
CA ASN A 334 22.20 -13.84 57.00
C ASN A 334 23.65 -13.33 57.10
N SER A 335 24.62 -14.22 56.95
CA SER A 335 26.05 -13.91 57.07
C SER A 335 26.60 -13.12 55.87
N TYR A 336 26.03 -13.28 54.67
CA TYR A 336 26.54 -12.61 53.46
C TYR A 336 25.59 -11.58 52.83
N LEU A 337 24.27 -11.68 53.00
CA LEU A 337 23.35 -10.70 52.38
C LEU A 337 23.53 -9.27 52.90
N SER A 338 24.12 -9.09 54.10
CA SER A 338 24.45 -7.78 54.66
C SER A 338 25.72 -7.15 54.07
N GLN A 339 26.47 -7.88 53.24
CA GLN A 339 27.73 -7.45 52.63
C GLN A 339 27.50 -6.92 51.20
N PRO A 340 28.38 -6.07 50.65
CA PRO A 340 28.28 -5.62 49.26
C PRO A 340 28.49 -6.80 48.28
N SER A 341 27.62 -6.89 47.27
CA SER A 341 27.67 -7.96 46.26
C SER A 341 28.58 -7.66 45.06
N THR A 342 28.67 -6.39 44.64
CA THR A 342 29.48 -5.93 43.51
C THR A 342 30.67 -5.08 43.96
N ARG A 343 31.78 -5.19 43.23
CA ARG A 343 32.96 -4.33 43.42
C ARG A 343 32.73 -3.03 42.65
N ASN A 344 32.40 -1.94 43.34
CA ASN A 344 32.22 -0.65 42.70
C ASN A 344 33.59 -0.07 42.29
N GLN A 345 33.77 0.21 41.00
CA GLN A 345 34.86 1.06 40.49
C GLN A 345 34.62 2.51 40.95
N GLY A 346 34.94 2.81 42.21
CA GLY A 346 34.76 4.15 42.78
C GLY A 346 35.39 4.31 44.16
N ASP A 347 35.35 3.27 45.00
CA ASP A 347 35.93 3.29 46.34
C ASP A 347 37.19 2.42 46.41
N VAL A 348 38.28 2.92 45.85
CA VAL A 348 39.62 2.55 46.32
C VAL A 348 40.09 3.70 47.20
N PRO A 349 40.09 3.57 48.55
CA PRO A 349 40.89 4.47 49.36
C PRO A 349 42.35 4.20 48.98
N LYS A 350 42.95 5.12 48.22
CA LYS A 350 44.40 5.16 48.05
C LYS A 350 45.00 5.35 49.44
N GLY A 351 45.73 4.33 49.90
CA GLY A 351 46.57 4.44 51.10
C GLY A 351 45.78 4.37 52.40
N GLY A 352 45.39 3.17 52.80
CA GLY A 352 44.97 2.89 54.15
C GLY A 352 44.97 1.38 54.34
N THR A 353 45.88 0.88 55.17
CA THR A 353 45.83 -0.47 55.72
C THR A 353 44.38 -0.79 56.10
N LEU A 354 43.73 -1.67 55.32
CA LEU A 354 42.45 -2.26 55.68
C LEU A 354 42.66 -3.00 56.99
N SER A 355 42.31 -2.29 58.07
CA SER A 355 42.12 -2.83 59.39
C SER A 355 41.32 -4.12 59.25
N ARG A 356 41.76 -5.18 59.93
CA ARG A 356 40.99 -6.40 60.14
C ARG A 356 39.70 -6.01 60.85
N SER A 357 38.68 -5.59 60.12
CA SER A 357 37.32 -5.50 60.62
C SER A 357 36.78 -6.92 60.68
N SER A 358 37.11 -7.59 61.78
CA SER A 358 36.54 -8.85 62.23
C SER A 358 35.11 -8.63 62.73
N VAL A 359 34.22 -8.15 61.86
CA VAL A 359 32.78 -8.10 62.12
C VAL A 359 32.07 -8.77 60.94
N GLY A 360 32.10 -10.10 60.95
CA GLY A 360 31.58 -10.96 59.89
C GLY A 360 32.61 -12.02 59.53
N ALA A 361 32.28 -13.29 59.77
CA ALA A 361 33.19 -14.43 59.68
C ALA A 361 33.66 -14.82 58.25
N LEU A 362 33.47 -13.96 57.26
CA LEU A 362 33.84 -14.18 55.85
C LEU A 362 34.90 -13.14 55.44
N SER A 363 36.05 -13.62 54.98
CA SER A 363 37.12 -12.75 54.47
C SER A 363 36.91 -12.46 52.98
N VAL A 364 37.05 -11.19 52.57
CA VAL A 364 37.00 -10.80 51.15
C VAL A 364 38.35 -11.10 50.48
N SER A 365 38.33 -11.82 49.36
CA SER A 365 39.53 -12.04 48.55
C SER A 365 39.81 -10.80 47.71
N SER A 366 40.99 -10.19 47.87
CA SER A 366 41.42 -9.04 47.06
C SER A 366 42.04 -9.44 45.72
N ARG A 367 42.39 -10.72 45.54
CA ARG A 367 43.15 -11.26 44.39
C ARG A 367 42.29 -11.98 43.35
N ASP A 368 41.17 -12.56 43.75
CA ASP A 368 40.31 -13.31 42.84
C ASP A 368 39.26 -12.37 42.22
N SER A 369 38.99 -12.53 40.93
CA SER A 369 37.95 -11.77 40.21
C SER A 369 36.93 -12.72 39.57
N PHE A 370 35.66 -12.34 39.66
CA PHE A 370 34.57 -13.08 39.04
C PHE A 370 33.58 -12.10 38.44
N THR A 371 33.36 -12.19 37.13
CA THR A 371 32.46 -11.31 36.40
C THR A 371 31.31 -12.11 35.82
N ILE A 372 30.10 -11.56 35.90
CA ILE A 372 28.93 -12.12 35.22
C ILE A 372 28.35 -11.07 34.26
N SER A 373 27.81 -11.49 33.14
CA SER A 373 27.03 -10.62 32.25
C SER A 373 25.55 -10.94 32.41
N THR A 374 24.70 -10.02 32.87
CA THR A 374 23.25 -10.24 32.98
C THR A 374 22.44 -9.51 31.91
N LEU A 375 21.36 -10.15 31.44
CA LEU A 375 20.33 -9.55 30.60
C LEU A 375 18.95 -9.90 31.16
N VAL A 376 18.14 -8.90 31.53
CA VAL A 376 16.84 -9.05 32.18
C VAL A 376 15.70 -8.82 31.19
N CYS A 377 14.91 -9.87 30.95
CA CYS A 377 13.76 -9.80 30.03
C CYS A 377 12.40 -9.75 30.76
N SER A 378 12.23 -8.88 31.77
CA SER A 378 10.94 -8.72 32.50
C SER A 378 10.02 -7.64 31.93
N THR A 379 8.78 -7.95 31.58
CA THR A 379 7.75 -6.97 31.18
C THR A 379 6.97 -6.37 32.35
N LYS A 380 7.29 -6.74 33.61
CA LYS A 380 6.59 -6.27 34.82
C LYS A 380 7.47 -5.51 35.83
N LEU A 381 8.79 -5.56 35.66
CA LEU A 381 9.73 -4.89 36.57
C LEU A 381 10.74 -4.03 35.82
N THR A 382 10.79 -2.76 36.18
CA THR A 382 11.64 -1.75 35.53
C THR A 382 13.06 -1.75 36.15
N GLN A 383 14.04 -1.34 35.35
CA GLN A 383 15.40 -1.04 35.84
C GLN A 383 15.61 0.46 36.11
N ASN A 384 14.64 1.30 35.73
CA ASN A 384 14.70 2.75 35.90
C ASN A 384 13.84 3.21 37.08
N VAL A 385 14.47 3.99 37.96
CA VAL A 385 13.87 4.53 39.19
C VAL A 385 12.73 5.53 38.90
N GLY A 386 12.87 6.36 37.87
CA GLY A 386 11.84 7.36 37.49
C GLY A 386 10.57 6.71 36.95
N LEU A 387 10.71 5.69 36.10
CA LEU A 387 9.57 4.92 35.59
C LEU A 387 8.87 4.15 36.72
N LEU A 388 9.65 3.55 37.64
CA LEU A 388 9.08 2.88 38.82
C LEU A 388 8.36 3.87 39.74
N GLY A 389 8.91 5.07 39.91
CA GLY A 389 8.30 6.16 40.67
C GLY A 389 6.97 6.61 40.07
N LEU A 390 6.87 6.66 38.74
CA LEU A 390 5.61 6.94 38.05
C LEU A 390 4.60 5.79 38.19
N LEU A 391 5.01 4.53 38.01
CA LEU A 391 4.11 3.37 38.16
C LEU A 391 3.59 3.20 39.61
N LYS A 392 4.39 3.63 40.60
CA LYS A 392 4.04 3.61 42.02
C LYS A 392 3.79 5.00 42.58
N TRP A 393 3.31 5.93 41.75
CA TRP A 393 3.18 7.34 42.14
C TRP A 393 2.33 7.56 43.40
N ARG A 394 1.29 6.73 43.63
CA ARG A 394 0.46 6.76 44.84
C ARG A 394 1.25 6.52 46.14
N THR A 395 2.42 5.90 46.07
CA THR A 395 3.26 5.66 47.26
C THR A 395 4.05 6.89 47.69
N ARG A 396 4.30 7.84 46.77
CA ARG A 396 5.07 9.08 46.98
C ARG A 396 4.52 10.21 46.09
N PRO A 397 3.31 10.73 46.37
CA PRO A 397 2.67 11.76 45.56
C PRO A 397 3.48 13.07 45.50
N GLU A 398 4.29 13.36 46.52
CA GLU A 398 5.15 14.55 46.59
C GLU A 398 6.24 14.61 45.50
N LEU A 399 6.64 13.46 44.93
CA LEU A 399 7.64 13.38 43.86
C LEU A 399 7.00 13.28 42.47
N LEU A 400 5.66 13.37 42.35
CA LEU A 400 4.95 13.13 41.09
C LEU A 400 5.39 14.08 39.97
N LYS A 401 5.49 15.37 40.26
CA LYS A 401 5.93 16.38 39.29
C LYS A 401 7.34 16.08 38.75
N GLU A 402 8.26 15.75 39.64
CA GLU A 402 9.64 15.39 39.28
C GLU A 402 9.69 14.08 38.48
N ASN A 403 8.86 13.09 38.82
CA ASN A 403 8.78 11.82 38.10
C ASN A 403 8.22 12.00 36.67
N LEU A 404 7.21 12.86 36.49
CA LEU A 404 6.67 13.20 35.17
C LEU A 404 7.69 13.93 34.29
N GLU A 405 8.46 14.86 34.86
CA GLU A 405 9.54 15.54 34.14
C GLU A 405 10.67 14.56 33.77
N LYS A 406 11.04 13.66 34.68
CA LYS A 406 12.06 12.62 34.44
C LYS A 406 11.67 11.63 33.36
N LEU A 407 10.37 11.34 33.16
CA LEU A 407 9.91 10.39 32.13
C LEU A 407 10.43 10.75 30.73
N LYS A 408 10.54 12.05 30.42
CA LYS A 408 11.04 12.56 29.13
C LYS A 408 12.53 12.26 28.87
N ILE A 409 13.26 11.85 29.91
CA ILE A 409 14.72 11.61 29.89
C ILE A 409 15.03 10.10 29.90
N ILE A 410 14.02 9.25 30.14
CA ILE A 410 14.19 7.80 30.25
C ILE A 410 14.44 7.18 28.87
N ASP A 411 15.24 6.11 28.83
CA ASP A 411 15.45 5.34 27.60
C ASP A 411 14.11 4.82 27.04
N GLY A 412 13.83 5.16 25.79
CA GLY A 412 12.57 4.82 25.12
C GLY A 412 12.31 3.32 25.05
N GLU A 413 13.35 2.47 25.02
CA GLU A 413 13.17 1.01 25.06
C GLU A 413 12.48 0.54 26.35
N GLN A 414 12.75 1.20 27.48
CA GLN A 414 12.10 0.85 28.74
C GLN A 414 10.66 1.36 28.78
N VAL A 415 10.41 2.60 28.34
CA VAL A 415 9.05 3.16 28.33
C VAL A 415 8.11 2.31 27.47
N VAL A 416 8.57 1.90 26.29
CA VAL A 416 7.78 1.09 25.34
C VAL A 416 7.49 -0.32 25.88
N LYS A 417 8.39 -0.91 26.67
CA LYS A 417 8.17 -2.20 27.34
C LYS A 417 7.01 -2.17 28.34
N PHE A 418 6.79 -1.02 28.98
CA PHE A 418 5.75 -0.77 29.97
C PHE A 418 4.67 0.17 29.44
N LEU A 419 4.44 0.20 28.12
CA LEU A 419 3.61 1.21 27.47
C LEU A 419 2.20 1.26 28.07
N GLN A 420 1.56 0.11 28.25
CA GLN A 420 0.23 0.02 28.82
C GLN A 420 0.19 0.57 30.25
N ASP A 421 1.02 0.05 31.16
CA ASP A 421 1.04 0.47 32.56
C ASP A 421 1.39 1.97 32.71
N THR A 422 2.26 2.48 31.84
CA THR A 422 2.65 3.89 31.81
C THR A 422 1.48 4.78 31.38
N LEU A 423 0.76 4.40 30.32
CA LEU A 423 -0.42 5.14 29.85
C LEU A 423 -1.54 5.09 30.89
N ASP A 424 -1.81 3.93 31.48
CA ASP A 424 -2.81 3.77 32.55
C ASP A 424 -2.49 4.67 33.74
N ALA A 425 -1.22 4.73 34.17
CA ALA A 425 -0.79 5.63 35.24
C ALA A 425 -1.03 7.12 34.87
N LEU A 426 -0.62 7.55 33.66
CA LEU A 426 -0.80 8.92 33.18
C LEU A 426 -2.27 9.36 33.15
N PHE A 427 -3.15 8.52 32.58
CA PHE A 427 -4.57 8.82 32.52
C PHE A 427 -5.24 8.76 33.90
N THR A 428 -4.80 7.86 34.77
CA THR A 428 -5.29 7.82 36.16
C THR A 428 -4.92 9.09 36.93
N ILE A 429 -3.69 9.59 36.78
CA ILE A 429 -3.25 10.87 37.39
C ILE A 429 -4.14 12.02 36.92
N MET A 430 -4.39 12.11 35.61
CA MET A 430 -5.25 13.15 35.04
C MET A 430 -6.71 13.05 35.53
N MET A 431 -7.23 11.84 35.76
CA MET A 431 -8.58 11.63 36.28
C MET A 431 -8.70 11.94 37.78
N GLU A 432 -7.72 11.55 38.61
CA GLU A 432 -7.74 11.81 40.06
C GLU A 432 -7.55 13.30 40.40
N HIS A 433 -6.86 14.05 39.52
CA HIS A 433 -6.61 15.49 39.68
C HIS A 433 -7.47 16.39 38.78
N SER A 434 -8.61 15.91 38.28
CA SER A 434 -9.44 16.63 37.29
C SER A 434 -10.03 17.96 37.75
N GLN A 435 -9.91 18.32 39.03
CA GLN A 435 -10.37 19.60 39.61
C GLN A 435 -9.27 20.67 39.60
N THR A 436 -8.01 20.26 39.45
CA THR A 436 -6.82 21.11 39.49
C THR A 436 -6.03 20.91 38.20
N ASP A 437 -6.05 21.90 37.30
CA ASP A 437 -5.37 21.86 35.99
C ASP A 437 -3.81 21.81 36.08
N ASP A 438 -3.27 21.63 37.29
CA ASP A 438 -1.84 21.70 37.62
C ASP A 438 -1.01 20.59 36.94
N TYR A 439 -1.59 19.40 36.76
CA TYR A 439 -0.91 18.23 36.18
C TYR A 439 -1.25 17.97 34.71
N ASP A 440 -2.32 18.57 34.18
CA ASP A 440 -2.82 18.31 32.82
C ASP A 440 -1.78 18.59 31.74
N ILE A 441 -0.99 19.65 31.91
CA ILE A 441 0.11 20.04 31.02
C ILE A 441 1.23 18.99 31.03
N LEU A 442 1.61 18.53 32.23
CA LEU A 442 2.73 17.61 32.42
C LEU A 442 2.37 16.23 31.87
N VAL A 443 1.13 15.78 32.11
CA VAL A 443 0.60 14.54 31.54
C VAL A 443 0.51 14.64 30.02
N PHE A 444 0.00 15.77 29.49
CA PHE A 444 -0.08 15.98 28.05
C PHE A 444 1.31 15.94 27.39
N ASP A 445 2.30 16.65 27.93
CA ASP A 445 3.67 16.61 27.40
C ASP A 445 4.28 15.20 27.48
N ALA A 446 4.00 14.43 28.53
CA ALA A 446 4.41 13.04 28.67
C ALA A 446 3.78 12.16 27.56
N LEU A 447 2.50 12.36 27.26
CA LEU A 447 1.81 11.67 26.16
C LEU A 447 2.44 12.02 24.80
N ILE A 448 2.74 13.30 24.54
CA ILE A 448 3.41 13.73 23.30
C ILE A 448 4.78 13.06 23.18
N TYR A 449 5.53 12.96 24.28
CA TYR A 449 6.82 12.27 24.29
C TYR A 449 6.68 10.78 23.96
N ILE A 450 5.74 10.07 24.58
CA ILE A 450 5.49 8.63 24.31
C ILE A 450 5.06 8.39 22.86
N ILE A 451 4.12 9.20 22.35
CA ILE A 451 3.66 9.09 20.95
C ILE A 451 4.83 9.39 19.99
N GLY A 452 5.64 10.40 20.31
CA GLY A 452 6.86 10.74 19.56
C GLY A 452 7.90 9.61 19.53
N LEU A 453 8.06 8.87 20.63
CA LEU A 453 8.91 7.68 20.69
C LEU A 453 8.39 6.57 19.77
N ILE A 454 7.08 6.30 19.77
CA ILE A 454 6.46 5.23 18.97
C ILE A 454 6.49 5.57 17.46
N ALA A 455 6.46 6.86 17.11
CA ALA A 455 6.60 7.34 15.74
C ALA A 455 8.01 7.16 15.16
N ASP A 456 9.03 6.86 15.98
CA ASP A 456 10.38 6.55 15.52
C ASP A 456 10.38 5.18 14.79
N ARG A 457 11.14 5.10 13.68
CA ARG A 457 11.34 3.85 12.92
C ARG A 457 11.79 2.68 13.80
N LYS A 458 12.55 2.97 14.86
CA LYS A 458 13.01 1.96 15.82
C LYS A 458 11.84 1.25 16.54
N PHE A 459 10.73 1.94 16.75
CA PHE A 459 9.59 1.47 17.54
C PHE A 459 8.30 1.31 16.73
N GLN A 460 8.36 1.38 15.40
CA GLN A 460 7.17 1.41 14.54
C GLN A 460 6.22 0.20 14.75
N HIS A 461 6.75 -0.98 15.10
CA HIS A 461 5.95 -2.17 15.41
C HIS A 461 4.99 -1.97 16.60
N PHE A 462 5.33 -1.08 17.53
CA PHE A 462 4.51 -0.75 18.70
C PHE A 462 3.30 0.15 18.40
N ASN A 463 3.18 0.69 17.17
CA ASN A 463 1.94 1.37 16.75
C ASN A 463 0.73 0.43 16.87
N THR A 464 0.91 -0.86 16.52
CA THR A 464 -0.15 -1.88 16.67
C THR A 464 -0.56 -2.10 18.14
N VAL A 465 0.39 -2.00 19.06
CA VAL A 465 0.17 -2.15 20.51
C VAL A 465 -0.56 -0.92 21.05
N LEU A 466 -0.17 0.29 20.65
CA LEU A 466 -0.86 1.53 21.03
C LEU A 466 -2.32 1.53 20.52
N GLU A 467 -2.53 1.12 19.27
CA GLU A 467 -3.86 0.94 18.69
C GLU A 467 -4.71 -0.08 19.45
N ALA A 468 -4.13 -1.22 19.83
CA ALA A 468 -4.81 -2.23 20.63
C ALA A 468 -5.18 -1.69 22.03
N TYR A 469 -4.29 -0.92 22.67
CA TYR A 469 -4.55 -0.29 23.96
C TYR A 469 -5.73 0.70 23.88
N ILE A 470 -5.74 1.60 22.89
CA ILE A 470 -6.83 2.58 22.70
C ILE A 470 -8.17 1.85 22.52
N LYS A 471 -8.20 0.76 21.75
CA LYS A 471 -9.43 0.03 21.46
C LYS A 471 -9.90 -0.84 22.64
N GLN A 472 -9.00 -1.56 23.31
CA GLN A 472 -9.36 -2.64 24.23
C GLN A 472 -9.16 -2.32 25.72
N HIS A 473 -8.21 -1.47 26.08
CA HIS A 473 -7.77 -1.28 27.48
C HIS A 473 -8.06 0.12 28.03
N PHE A 474 -8.07 1.14 27.19
CA PHE A 474 -8.30 2.52 27.60
C PHE A 474 -9.69 2.71 28.25
N SER A 475 -9.71 3.32 29.44
CA SER A 475 -10.90 3.43 30.30
C SER A 475 -11.19 4.84 30.85
N ALA A 476 -10.38 5.85 30.50
CA ALA A 476 -10.53 7.20 31.06
C ALA A 476 -11.64 8.01 30.37
N THR A 477 -12.77 8.19 31.04
CA THR A 477 -14.03 8.75 30.47
C THR A 477 -14.08 10.27 30.40
N LEU A 478 -13.37 11.00 31.27
CA LEU A 478 -13.34 12.47 31.28
C LEU A 478 -12.07 13.06 30.67
N ALA A 479 -11.12 12.22 30.24
CA ALA A 479 -9.84 12.65 29.69
C ALA A 479 -10.01 13.57 28.46
N TYR A 480 -11.09 13.42 27.68
CA TYR A 480 -11.33 14.30 26.54
C TYR A 480 -11.44 15.79 26.93
N LYS A 481 -12.01 16.13 28.10
CA LYS A 481 -12.16 17.53 28.55
C LYS A 481 -10.80 18.19 28.78
N SER A 482 -9.93 17.53 29.55
CA SER A 482 -8.56 17.99 29.81
C SER A 482 -7.71 18.00 28.53
N LEU A 483 -7.74 16.93 27.73
CA LEU A 483 -6.95 16.85 26.49
C LEU A 483 -7.33 17.95 25.49
N MET A 484 -8.63 18.22 25.30
CA MET A 484 -9.10 19.29 24.40
C MET A 484 -8.73 20.67 24.93
N SER A 485 -8.88 20.90 26.24
CA SER A 485 -8.51 22.17 26.88
C SER A 485 -7.02 22.48 26.72
N VAL A 486 -6.16 21.50 27.02
CA VAL A 486 -4.70 21.65 26.87
C VAL A 486 -4.31 21.82 25.41
N LEU A 487 -4.83 21.00 24.49
CA LEU A 487 -4.54 21.12 23.06
C LEU A 487 -4.93 22.50 22.51
N LYS A 488 -6.11 22.99 22.87
CA LYS A 488 -6.55 24.34 22.50
C LYS A 488 -5.59 25.41 23.01
N ARG A 489 -5.16 25.31 24.28
CA ARG A 489 -4.22 26.28 24.86
C ARG A 489 -2.86 26.27 24.14
N TYR A 490 -2.34 25.10 23.76
CA TYR A 490 -1.10 25.00 22.98
C TYR A 490 -1.25 25.65 21.59
N LEU A 491 -2.38 25.46 20.91
CA LEU A 491 -2.66 26.08 19.62
C LEU A 491 -2.84 27.60 19.72
N ASP A 492 -3.55 28.08 20.74
CA ASP A 492 -3.75 29.52 20.97
C ASP A 492 -2.41 30.22 21.27
N VAL A 493 -1.51 29.61 22.03
CA VAL A 493 -0.16 30.16 22.28
C VAL A 493 0.69 30.11 21.01
N SER A 494 0.62 29.02 20.25
CA SER A 494 1.31 28.90 18.96
C SER A 494 0.90 29.99 17.97
N SER A 495 -0.38 30.37 17.95
CA SER A 495 -0.87 31.44 17.06
C SER A 495 -0.26 32.82 17.34
N ARG A 496 0.28 33.04 18.56
CA ARG A 496 0.94 34.29 18.98
C ARG A 496 2.43 34.38 18.58
N GLY A 497 2.97 33.36 17.92
CA GLY A 497 4.35 33.34 17.42
C GLY A 497 5.42 32.96 18.45
N GLU A 498 5.03 32.47 19.63
CA GLU A 498 5.95 32.02 20.67
C GLU A 498 6.68 30.74 20.26
N GLN A 499 8.01 30.72 20.39
CA GLN A 499 8.86 29.59 20.00
C GLN A 499 8.83 28.51 21.10
N CYS A 500 8.41 27.29 20.75
CA CYS A 500 8.65 26.10 21.57
C CYS A 500 8.79 24.86 20.69
N GLU A 501 9.82 24.04 20.90
CA GLU A 501 10.04 22.78 20.15
C GLU A 501 8.89 21.77 20.32
N ASN A 502 8.08 21.91 21.37
CA ASN A 502 7.00 20.97 21.70
C ASN A 502 5.80 21.08 20.76
N TYR A 503 5.49 22.25 20.17
CA TYR A 503 4.27 22.44 19.35
C TYR A 503 4.25 21.57 18.10
N LEU A 504 5.39 21.45 17.42
CA LEU A 504 5.50 20.61 16.23
C LEU A 504 5.33 19.12 16.59
N ARG A 505 5.80 18.70 17.77
CA ARG A 505 5.60 17.33 18.27
C ARG A 505 4.13 17.07 18.58
N THR A 506 3.43 18.05 19.17
CA THR A 506 1.99 17.98 19.40
C THR A 506 1.20 17.78 18.11
N LEU A 507 1.51 18.55 17.05
CA LEU A 507 0.84 18.40 15.75
C LEU A 507 1.18 17.08 15.05
N LYS A 508 2.40 16.55 15.22
CA LYS A 508 2.76 15.21 14.72
C LYS A 508 2.02 14.09 15.46
N ALA A 509 1.71 14.31 16.74
CA ALA A 509 0.96 13.36 17.57
C ALA A 509 -0.57 13.54 17.46
N LEU A 510 -1.05 14.46 16.62
CA LEU A 510 -2.45 14.87 16.55
C LEU A 510 -3.39 13.70 16.29
N GLU A 511 -3.02 12.78 15.40
CA GLU A 511 -3.75 11.55 15.10
C GLU A 511 -4.10 10.77 16.38
N TYR A 512 -3.09 10.43 17.20
CA TYR A 512 -3.27 9.65 18.41
C TYR A 512 -3.96 10.43 19.53
N ILE A 513 -3.71 11.74 19.64
CA ILE A 513 -4.41 12.59 20.61
C ILE A 513 -5.92 12.56 20.34
N PHE A 514 -6.32 12.72 19.08
CA PHE A 514 -7.73 12.65 18.71
C PHE A 514 -8.32 11.25 18.89
N LYS A 515 -7.57 10.18 18.62
CA LYS A 515 -8.01 8.81 18.95
C LYS A 515 -8.34 8.65 20.44
N PHE A 516 -7.52 9.21 21.33
CA PHE A 516 -7.82 9.23 22.77
C PHE A 516 -9.06 10.08 23.11
N ILE A 517 -9.18 11.29 22.53
CA ILE A 517 -10.34 12.18 22.73
C ILE A 517 -11.64 11.48 22.29
N VAL A 518 -11.66 10.92 21.08
CA VAL A 518 -12.81 10.22 20.50
C VAL A 518 -13.16 8.99 21.34
N ARG A 519 -12.18 8.15 21.69
CA ARG A 519 -12.42 6.96 22.52
C ARG A 519 -12.97 7.33 23.90
N SER A 520 -12.38 8.34 24.54
CA SER A 520 -12.83 8.86 25.84
C SER A 520 -14.29 9.35 25.76
N ARG A 521 -14.64 10.09 24.70
CA ARG A 521 -16.01 10.56 24.45
C ARG A 521 -17.00 9.42 24.19
N MET A 522 -16.60 8.39 23.45
CA MET A 522 -17.43 7.20 23.22
C MET A 522 -17.74 6.48 24.54
N LEU A 523 -16.74 6.29 25.40
CA LEU A 523 -16.91 5.66 26.72
C LEU A 523 -17.83 6.50 27.62
N TYR A 524 -17.65 7.83 27.61
CA TYR A 524 -18.56 8.73 28.33
C TYR A 524 -20.01 8.61 27.83
N SER A 525 -20.20 8.54 26.51
CA SER A 525 -21.54 8.38 25.90
C SER A 525 -22.24 7.10 26.33
N GLN A 526 -21.48 6.00 26.45
CA GLN A 526 -21.98 4.69 26.84
C GLN A 526 -22.45 4.68 28.31
N LEU A 527 -21.80 5.44 29.19
CA LEU A 527 -22.14 5.49 30.61
C LEU A 527 -23.25 6.50 30.94
N TYR A 528 -23.37 7.58 30.19
CA TYR A 528 -24.28 8.70 30.50
C TYR A 528 -25.34 8.97 29.42
N GLU A 529 -25.63 7.99 28.56
CA GLU A 529 -26.68 8.05 27.53
C GLU A 529 -26.59 9.28 26.60
N GLY A 530 -25.37 9.74 26.30
CA GLY A 530 -25.14 10.86 25.37
C GLY A 530 -25.42 12.27 25.92
N LYS A 531 -25.56 12.43 27.24
CA LYS A 531 -25.56 13.76 27.90
C LYS A 531 -24.28 14.54 27.55
N GLU A 532 -24.38 15.88 27.51
CA GLU A 532 -23.30 16.83 27.16
C GLU A 532 -22.78 16.77 25.70
N GLN A 533 -23.51 16.18 24.75
CA GLN A 533 -23.12 16.18 23.33
C GLN A 533 -22.90 17.60 22.77
N LYS A 534 -23.79 18.54 23.08
CA LYS A 534 -23.69 19.92 22.60
C LYS A 534 -22.44 20.64 23.12
N GLU A 535 -22.07 20.42 24.38
CA GLU A 535 -20.88 21.03 24.99
C GLU A 535 -19.59 20.47 24.36
N PHE A 536 -19.57 19.16 24.08
CA PHE A 536 -18.47 18.54 23.35
C PHE A 536 -18.36 19.11 21.93
N GLU A 537 -19.48 19.22 21.22
CA GLU A 537 -19.51 19.80 19.86
C GLU A 537 -19.03 21.25 19.84
N GLU A 538 -19.45 22.07 20.82
CA GLU A 538 -18.99 23.45 20.95
C GLU A 538 -17.50 23.52 21.30
N SER A 539 -17.01 22.63 22.16
CA SER A 539 -15.58 22.55 22.50
C SER A 539 -14.74 22.16 21.29
N LEU A 540 -15.25 21.25 20.45
CA LEU A 540 -14.57 20.85 19.22
C LEU A 540 -14.58 21.97 18.18
N ARG A 541 -15.69 22.68 18.01
CA ARG A 541 -15.76 23.89 17.15
C ARG A 541 -14.75 24.94 17.57
N LYS A 542 -14.67 25.26 18.86
CA LYS A 542 -13.68 26.19 19.42
C LYS A 542 -12.24 25.73 19.16
N LEU A 543 -11.98 24.42 19.16
CA LEU A 543 -10.67 23.87 18.82
C LEU A 543 -10.32 24.08 17.34
N PHE A 544 -11.26 23.82 16.43
CA PHE A 544 -11.09 24.10 14.99
C PHE A 544 -10.93 25.59 14.71
N GLU A 545 -11.65 26.47 15.43
CA GLU A 545 -11.42 27.92 15.37
C GLU A 545 -9.99 28.30 15.78
N SER A 546 -9.43 27.69 16.82
CA SER A 546 -8.03 27.88 17.21
C SER A 546 -7.05 27.38 16.14
N ILE A 547 -7.36 26.29 15.43
CA ILE A 547 -6.59 25.82 14.26
C ILE A 547 -6.69 26.84 13.12
N ASN A 548 -7.88 27.38 12.83
CA ASN A 548 -8.06 28.40 11.79
C ASN A 548 -7.26 29.68 12.10
N LYS A 549 -7.20 30.11 13.37
CA LYS A 549 -6.34 31.21 13.81
C LYS A 549 -4.84 30.94 13.61
N LEU A 550 -4.41 29.69 13.75
CA LEU A 550 -3.04 29.29 13.42
C LEU A 550 -2.78 29.43 11.91
N MET A 551 -3.74 29.05 11.07
CA MET A 551 -3.63 29.14 9.61
C MET A 551 -3.59 30.58 9.07
N THR A 552 -4.27 31.51 9.72
CA THR A 552 -4.27 32.94 9.33
C THR A 552 -3.08 33.72 9.87
N SER A 553 -2.24 33.13 10.72
CA SER A 553 -1.08 33.82 11.30
C SER A 553 0.04 34.04 10.28
N ASP A 554 0.61 35.25 10.25
CA ASP A 554 1.69 35.64 9.30
C ASP A 554 3.11 35.47 9.86
N HIS A 555 3.26 34.85 11.03
CA HIS A 555 4.57 34.67 11.66
C HIS A 555 5.42 33.63 10.91
N ASN A 556 6.68 33.94 10.59
CA ASN A 556 7.58 32.98 9.93
C ASN A 556 7.78 31.68 10.73
N THR A 557 7.59 31.73 12.05
CA THR A 557 7.72 30.60 12.97
C THR A 557 6.52 29.65 12.90
N THR A 558 5.36 30.11 12.43
CA THR A 558 4.13 29.30 12.35
C THR A 558 4.01 28.53 11.05
N VAL A 559 4.79 28.85 10.01
CA VAL A 559 4.77 28.16 8.70
C VAL A 559 4.97 26.65 8.85
N LEU A 560 5.93 26.21 9.69
CA LEU A 560 6.15 24.78 9.95
C LEU A 560 4.97 24.13 10.67
N LEU A 561 4.28 24.88 11.53
CA LEU A 561 3.09 24.40 12.25
C LEU A 561 1.88 24.33 11.31
N GLN A 562 1.70 25.30 10.41
CA GLN A 562 0.66 25.30 9.37
C GLN A 562 0.82 24.10 8.42
N VAL A 563 2.06 23.82 7.99
CA VAL A 563 2.38 22.62 7.19
C VAL A 563 2.04 21.33 7.95
N ALA A 564 2.38 21.26 9.23
CA ALA A 564 2.07 20.09 10.05
C ALA A 564 0.55 19.92 10.26
N ALA A 565 -0.19 21.01 10.50
CA ALA A 565 -1.65 20.99 10.61
C ALA A 565 -2.29 20.45 9.33
N LEU A 566 -1.89 20.96 8.15
CA LEU A 566 -2.39 20.48 6.86
C LEU A 566 -2.07 18.99 6.61
N LYS A 567 -0.95 18.50 7.10
CA LYS A 567 -0.53 17.11 6.91
C LYS A 567 -1.25 16.12 7.83
N TYR A 568 -1.45 16.47 9.10
CA TYR A 568 -1.97 15.52 10.10
C TYR A 568 -3.46 15.68 10.37
N LEU A 569 -4.08 16.82 10.03
CA LEU A 569 -5.52 17.01 10.22
C LEU A 569 -6.38 16.00 9.45
N PRO A 570 -6.11 15.64 8.17
CA PRO A 570 -6.94 14.66 7.45
C PRO A 570 -6.99 13.29 8.13
N THR A 571 -5.88 12.85 8.73
CA THR A 571 -5.80 11.55 9.42
C THR A 571 -6.75 11.44 10.63
N VAL A 572 -7.08 12.58 11.24
CA VAL A 572 -7.96 12.67 12.41
C VAL A 572 -9.45 12.55 12.04
N LEU A 573 -9.82 12.94 10.82
CA LEU A 573 -11.23 13.11 10.44
C LEU A 573 -12.02 11.81 10.48
N GLN A 574 -11.38 10.68 10.16
CA GLN A 574 -12.03 9.37 10.20
C GLN A 574 -12.50 8.99 11.61
N ASP A 575 -11.72 9.34 12.64
CA ASP A 575 -12.10 9.07 14.03
C ASP A 575 -13.14 10.08 14.53
N VAL A 576 -12.99 11.36 14.19
CA VAL A 576 -13.93 12.43 14.59
C VAL A 576 -15.32 12.24 13.99
N GLU A 577 -15.42 11.73 12.76
CA GLU A 577 -16.69 11.40 12.10
C GLU A 577 -17.55 10.42 12.92
N THR A 578 -16.96 9.62 13.81
CA THR A 578 -17.71 8.66 14.64
C THR A 578 -18.49 9.31 15.79
N VAL A 579 -18.12 10.53 16.19
CA VAL A 579 -18.68 11.24 17.36
C VAL A 579 -19.25 12.62 17.03
N PHE A 580 -19.06 13.09 15.79
CA PHE A 580 -19.45 14.42 15.34
C PHE A 580 -20.20 14.36 14.00
N ASP A 581 -21.13 15.29 13.79
CA ASP A 581 -21.94 15.34 12.57
C ASP A 581 -21.08 15.62 11.32
N ALA A 582 -21.22 14.78 10.30
CA ALA A 582 -20.40 14.81 9.09
C ALA A 582 -20.63 16.07 8.25
N LYS A 583 -21.86 16.60 8.23
CA LYS A 583 -22.20 17.83 7.50
C LYS A 583 -21.57 19.05 8.16
N LEU A 584 -21.70 19.16 9.49
CA LEU A 584 -21.04 20.22 10.26
C LEU A 584 -19.50 20.14 10.17
N LEU A 585 -18.93 18.93 10.17
CA LEU A 585 -17.49 18.75 9.98
C LEU A 585 -17.03 19.26 8.61
N SER A 586 -17.84 19.03 7.58
CA SER A 586 -17.57 19.53 6.22
C SER A 586 -17.61 21.06 6.14
N GLN A 587 -18.48 21.71 6.93
CA GLN A 587 -18.50 23.18 7.06
C GLN A 587 -17.24 23.71 7.74
N LEU A 588 -16.79 23.08 8.83
CA LEU A 588 -15.55 23.45 9.51
C LEU A 588 -14.32 23.30 8.58
N LEU A 589 -14.30 22.25 7.76
CA LEU A 589 -13.26 22.04 6.76
C LEU A 589 -13.31 23.09 5.65
N TYR A 590 -14.49 23.48 5.19
CA TYR A 590 -14.66 24.57 4.23
C TYR A 590 -14.08 25.88 4.78
N GLU A 591 -14.39 26.24 6.03
CA GLU A 591 -13.82 27.41 6.71
C GLU A 591 -12.30 27.31 6.86
N PHE A 592 -11.79 26.13 7.25
CA PHE A 592 -10.36 25.86 7.36
C PHE A 592 -9.61 26.07 6.04
N TYR A 593 -10.13 25.57 4.92
CA TYR A 593 -9.44 25.72 3.62
C TYR A 593 -9.57 27.12 3.03
N THR A 594 -10.68 27.81 3.28
CA THR A 594 -10.93 29.16 2.74
C THR A 594 -10.17 30.25 3.49
N CYS A 595 -9.79 30.02 4.75
CA CYS A 595 -8.96 30.96 5.50
C CYS A 595 -7.46 30.96 5.11
N ILE A 596 -7.01 29.98 4.30
CA ILE A 596 -5.62 29.90 3.84
C ILE A 596 -5.41 30.85 2.66
N PRO A 597 -4.46 31.80 2.73
CA PRO A 597 -4.17 32.71 1.63
C PRO A 597 -3.77 31.97 0.34
N PRO A 598 -4.21 32.43 -0.86
CA PRO A 598 -3.98 31.71 -2.12
C PRO A 598 -2.49 31.58 -2.48
N ASP A 599 -1.66 32.55 -2.10
CA ASP A 599 -0.22 32.58 -2.43
C ASP A 599 0.66 31.75 -1.48
N LYS A 600 0.10 31.16 -0.41
CA LYS A 600 0.85 30.42 0.61
C LYS A 600 0.39 28.96 0.70
N LEU A 601 1.34 28.04 0.84
CA LEU A 601 1.10 26.62 1.16
C LEU A 601 0.19 25.86 0.18
N GLN A 602 0.08 26.30 -1.08
CA GLN A 602 -0.80 25.71 -2.08
C GLN A 602 -0.55 24.20 -2.27
N LYS A 603 0.73 23.79 -2.32
CA LYS A 603 1.13 22.37 -2.41
C LYS A 603 0.55 21.51 -1.29
N GLN A 604 0.67 21.98 -0.05
CA GLN A 604 0.21 21.28 1.15
C GLN A 604 -1.30 21.33 1.27
N LYS A 605 -1.93 22.45 0.88
CA LYS A 605 -3.38 22.61 0.82
C LYS A 605 -4.02 21.55 -0.09
N VAL A 606 -3.52 21.43 -1.32
CA VAL A 606 -4.01 20.44 -2.31
C VAL A 606 -3.74 19.00 -1.85
N ALA A 607 -2.56 18.73 -1.26
CA ALA A 607 -2.26 17.40 -0.72
C ALA A 607 -3.22 17.01 0.41
N SER A 608 -3.53 17.94 1.32
CA SER A 608 -4.51 17.75 2.40
C SER A 608 -5.91 17.47 1.85
N MET A 609 -6.36 18.23 0.85
CA MET A 609 -7.63 17.98 0.15
C MET A 609 -7.66 16.59 -0.50
N THR A 610 -6.54 16.14 -1.06
CA THR A 610 -6.41 14.82 -1.71
C THR A 610 -6.64 13.68 -0.71
N GLU A 611 -6.12 13.81 0.51
CA GLU A 611 -6.37 12.86 1.60
C GLU A 611 -7.84 12.88 2.05
N ILE A 612 -8.47 14.06 2.12
CA ILE A 612 -9.90 14.17 2.47
C ILE A 612 -10.80 13.50 1.44
N VAL A 613 -10.53 13.68 0.15
CA VAL A 613 -11.29 13.03 -0.92
C VAL A 613 -11.18 11.51 -0.81
N SER A 614 -10.03 10.98 -0.38
CA SER A 614 -9.85 9.53 -0.15
C SER A 614 -10.57 8.99 1.09
N SER A 615 -11.06 9.85 1.97
CA SER A 615 -11.72 9.48 3.22
C SER A 615 -13.20 9.11 3.03
N LYS A 616 -13.80 8.50 4.07
CA LYS A 616 -15.25 8.16 4.09
C LYS A 616 -16.16 9.39 4.06
N LEU A 617 -15.66 10.55 4.49
CA LEU A 617 -16.42 11.79 4.52
C LEU A 617 -16.91 12.18 3.11
N PHE A 618 -16.04 12.05 2.10
CA PHE A 618 -16.35 12.42 0.72
C PHE A 618 -17.27 11.40 0.01
N GLN A 619 -17.48 10.22 0.59
CA GLN A 619 -18.46 9.24 0.09
C GLN A 619 -19.90 9.66 0.37
N LYS A 620 -20.15 10.59 1.31
CA LYS A 620 -21.48 11.11 1.62
C LYS A 620 -21.83 12.31 0.73
N GLN A 621 -23.03 12.29 0.14
CA GLN A 621 -23.51 13.34 -0.77
C GLN A 621 -23.52 14.73 -0.11
N GLU A 622 -24.07 14.87 1.09
CA GLU A 622 -24.18 16.16 1.80
C GLU A 622 -22.80 16.82 2.08
N CYS A 623 -21.76 16.01 2.23
CA CYS A 623 -20.39 16.49 2.42
C CYS A 623 -19.76 16.94 1.09
N ARG A 624 -20.06 16.23 -0.01
CA ARG A 624 -19.63 16.62 -1.36
C ARG A 624 -20.22 17.96 -1.78
N ASP A 625 -21.50 18.20 -1.49
CA ASP A 625 -22.19 19.46 -1.83
C ASP A 625 -21.49 20.70 -1.23
N ILE A 626 -20.81 20.54 -0.09
CA ILE A 626 -20.09 21.63 0.60
C ILE A 626 -18.64 21.72 0.11
N LEU A 627 -17.94 20.58 0.00
CA LEU A 627 -16.50 20.56 -0.23
C LEU A 627 -16.11 20.61 -1.70
N LEU A 628 -16.89 19.99 -2.59
CA LEU A 628 -16.55 19.89 -4.01
C LEU A 628 -16.47 21.26 -4.69
N PRO A 629 -17.43 22.20 -4.54
CA PRO A 629 -17.35 23.52 -5.20
C PRO A 629 -16.08 24.29 -4.81
N MET A 630 -15.67 24.20 -3.55
CA MET A 630 -14.44 24.82 -3.06
C MET A 630 -13.20 24.19 -3.70
N MET A 631 -13.12 22.85 -3.75
CA MET A 631 -12.01 22.14 -4.40
C MET A 631 -11.93 22.43 -5.90
N LEU A 632 -13.08 22.54 -6.60
CA LEU A 632 -13.11 22.84 -8.04
C LEU A 632 -12.61 24.25 -8.36
N ARG A 633 -12.91 25.24 -7.51
CA ARG A 633 -12.38 26.60 -7.67
C ARG A 633 -10.85 26.61 -7.58
N GLU A 634 -10.30 25.96 -6.55
CA GLU A 634 -8.85 25.86 -6.33
C GLU A 634 -8.15 25.11 -7.48
N LEU A 635 -8.76 24.03 -7.98
CA LEU A 635 -8.27 23.28 -9.14
C LEU A 635 -8.31 24.12 -10.43
N SER A 636 -9.37 24.91 -10.65
CA SER A 636 -9.50 25.76 -11.82
C SER A 636 -8.39 26.81 -11.89
N GLU A 637 -8.06 27.43 -10.75
CA GLU A 637 -6.96 28.39 -10.65
C GLU A 637 -5.60 27.71 -10.84
N ALA A 638 -5.37 26.58 -10.16
CA ALA A 638 -4.12 25.84 -10.24
C ALA A 638 -3.83 25.26 -11.64
N LEU A 639 -4.86 24.91 -12.42
CA LEU A 639 -4.72 24.38 -13.78
C LEU A 639 -4.65 25.47 -14.87
N LYS A 640 -4.98 26.74 -14.57
CA LYS A 640 -4.87 27.83 -15.54
C LYS A 640 -3.45 28.36 -15.69
N ASP A 641 -2.67 28.37 -14.61
CA ASP A 641 -1.32 28.95 -14.57
C ASP A 641 -0.20 27.95 -14.99
N MET A 642 -0.52 27.03 -15.90
CA MET A 642 0.32 25.87 -16.26
C MET A 642 1.63 26.22 -16.98
N GLY A 643 1.90 27.51 -17.24
CA GLY A 643 3.11 28.01 -17.87
C GLY A 643 4.26 28.39 -16.92
N GLN A 644 4.03 28.66 -15.62
CA GLN A 644 5.06 29.28 -14.75
C GLN A 644 5.25 28.67 -13.34
N GLY A 645 4.73 27.46 -13.05
CA GLY A 645 4.85 26.83 -11.71
C GLY A 645 5.87 25.68 -11.56
N PRO A 646 6.33 25.35 -10.32
CA PRO A 646 7.13 24.15 -10.05
C PRO A 646 6.44 22.85 -10.52
N HIS A 647 7.19 21.85 -10.99
CA HIS A 647 6.63 20.58 -11.49
C HIS A 647 5.86 19.77 -10.43
N ASP A 648 6.21 19.93 -9.17
CA ASP A 648 5.64 19.19 -8.04
C ASP A 648 4.22 19.65 -7.66
N ASP A 649 3.95 20.96 -7.70
CA ASP A 649 2.66 21.51 -7.27
C ASP A 649 1.55 21.11 -8.25
N ARG A 650 1.92 21.05 -9.55
CA ARG A 650 1.08 20.58 -10.65
C ARG A 650 0.69 19.11 -10.50
N ARG A 651 1.60 18.27 -10.00
CA ARG A 651 1.33 16.84 -9.79
C ARG A 651 0.23 16.62 -8.76
N ASN A 652 0.24 17.40 -7.68
CA ASN A 652 -0.76 17.28 -6.61
C ASN A 652 -2.16 17.69 -7.08
N SER A 653 -2.29 18.76 -7.87
CA SER A 653 -3.59 19.20 -8.40
C SER A 653 -4.22 18.18 -9.34
N VAL A 654 -3.42 17.58 -10.22
CA VAL A 654 -3.88 16.50 -11.10
C VAL A 654 -4.25 15.24 -10.30
N GLU A 655 -3.51 14.94 -9.22
CA GLU A 655 -3.83 13.80 -8.33
C GLU A 655 -5.12 14.02 -7.55
N LEU A 656 -5.38 15.25 -7.08
CA LEU A 656 -6.63 15.63 -6.44
C LEU A 656 -7.81 15.41 -7.41
N LEU A 657 -7.71 15.88 -8.65
CA LEU A 657 -8.73 15.68 -9.67
C LEU A 657 -8.97 14.20 -9.97
N ASN A 658 -7.90 13.40 -10.10
CA ASN A 658 -8.01 11.95 -10.27
C ASN A 658 -8.77 11.28 -9.12
N ASN A 659 -8.46 11.65 -7.87
CA ASN A 659 -9.16 11.12 -6.69
C ASN A 659 -10.64 11.50 -6.69
N ILE A 660 -10.99 12.74 -7.03
CA ILE A 660 -12.39 13.20 -7.10
C ILE A 660 -13.15 12.37 -8.13
N LEU A 661 -12.61 12.26 -9.35
CA LEU A 661 -13.22 11.48 -10.43
C LEU A 661 -13.33 10.00 -10.09
N GLU A 662 -12.35 9.43 -9.38
CA GLU A 662 -12.40 8.04 -8.94
C GLU A 662 -13.50 7.81 -7.89
N VAL A 663 -13.66 8.69 -6.91
CA VAL A 663 -14.71 8.53 -5.89
C VAL A 663 -16.10 8.72 -6.49
N LEU A 664 -16.27 9.64 -7.45
CA LEU A 664 -17.54 9.84 -8.15
C LEU A 664 -17.89 8.68 -9.10
N SER A 665 -16.88 7.97 -9.62
CA SER A 665 -17.10 6.79 -10.46
C SER A 665 -17.55 5.54 -9.70
N ARG A 666 -17.39 5.53 -8.36
CA ARG A 666 -17.89 4.45 -7.50
C ARG A 666 -19.34 4.80 -7.13
N ASP A 667 -20.29 3.91 -7.38
CA ASP A 667 -21.74 4.11 -7.13
C ASP A 667 -22.04 4.60 -5.69
N ASN A 668 -22.04 5.91 -5.49
CA ASN A 668 -22.08 6.57 -4.17
C ASN A 668 -23.27 7.55 -4.01
N GLY A 669 -24.39 7.29 -4.72
CA GLY A 669 -25.61 8.11 -4.70
C GLY A 669 -25.77 8.99 -5.94
N GLU A 670 -26.56 10.07 -5.85
CA GLU A 670 -26.74 11.01 -6.96
C GLU A 670 -25.46 11.82 -7.22
N THR A 671 -24.81 11.56 -8.36
CA THR A 671 -23.55 12.23 -8.77
C THR A 671 -23.74 13.22 -9.92
N PHE A 672 -24.95 13.30 -10.51
CA PHE A 672 -25.25 14.12 -11.68
C PHE A 672 -24.83 15.59 -11.52
N GLN A 673 -25.26 16.25 -10.44
CA GLN A 673 -24.91 17.67 -10.22
C GLN A 673 -23.41 17.86 -9.98
N HIS A 674 -22.75 16.93 -9.29
CA HIS A 674 -21.31 16.96 -9.04
C HIS A 674 -20.50 16.84 -10.34
N ILE A 675 -20.91 15.93 -11.23
CA ILE A 675 -20.30 15.76 -12.55
C ILE A 675 -20.55 17.01 -13.41
N GLN A 676 -21.76 17.56 -13.39
CA GLN A 676 -22.09 18.80 -14.08
C GLN A 676 -21.19 19.97 -13.63
N ASP A 677 -20.98 20.14 -12.32
CA ASP A 677 -20.13 21.19 -11.77
C ASP A 677 -18.66 21.03 -12.19
N ILE A 678 -18.15 19.79 -12.24
CA ILE A 678 -16.81 19.47 -12.76
C ILE A 678 -16.69 19.86 -14.23
N VAL A 679 -17.65 19.43 -15.06
CA VAL A 679 -17.64 19.66 -16.51
C VAL A 679 -17.65 21.16 -16.81
N VAL A 680 -18.56 21.91 -16.17
CA VAL A 680 -18.68 23.36 -16.37
C VAL A 680 -17.41 24.10 -15.92
N THR A 681 -16.80 23.68 -14.81
CA THR A 681 -15.66 24.40 -14.22
C THR A 681 -14.31 24.04 -14.84
N LEU A 682 -14.11 22.77 -15.20
CA LEU A 682 -12.78 22.21 -15.50
C LEU A 682 -12.61 21.68 -16.93
N LEU A 683 -13.65 21.25 -17.66
CA LEU A 683 -13.46 20.55 -18.94
C LEU A 683 -12.64 21.36 -19.97
N ARG A 684 -13.02 22.62 -20.21
CA ARG A 684 -12.27 23.50 -21.12
C ARG A 684 -10.85 23.79 -20.62
N THR A 685 -10.67 23.94 -19.31
CA THR A 685 -9.35 24.14 -18.68
C THR A 685 -8.46 22.91 -18.87
N ILE A 686 -9.01 21.70 -18.70
CA ILE A 686 -8.32 20.43 -18.94
C ILE A 686 -7.92 20.32 -20.42
N ASN A 687 -8.82 20.58 -21.35
CA ASN A 687 -8.53 20.52 -22.79
C ASN A 687 -7.37 21.45 -23.16
N ARG A 688 -7.43 22.71 -22.72
CA ARG A 688 -6.33 23.69 -22.94
C ARG A 688 -5.03 23.29 -22.26
N THR A 689 -5.10 22.67 -21.09
CA THR A 689 -3.94 22.13 -20.40
C THR A 689 -3.27 21.04 -21.23
N VAL A 690 -4.04 20.10 -21.81
CA VAL A 690 -3.47 19.05 -22.69
C VAL A 690 -2.88 19.65 -23.96
N ILE A 691 -3.51 20.67 -24.55
CA ILE A 691 -3.01 21.35 -25.77
C ILE A 691 -1.70 22.10 -25.50
N THR A 692 -1.62 22.82 -24.38
CA THR A 692 -0.45 23.62 -23.99
C THR A 692 0.70 22.76 -23.50
N MET A 693 0.41 21.63 -22.86
CA MET A 693 1.41 20.68 -22.41
C MET A 693 1.98 19.89 -23.59
N GLY A 694 3.28 20.05 -23.86
CA GLY A 694 3.97 19.19 -24.83
C GLY A 694 3.88 17.70 -24.45
N ARG A 695 3.89 16.83 -25.46
CA ARG A 695 3.77 15.36 -25.31
C ARG A 695 4.88 14.71 -24.47
N GLU A 696 6.04 15.36 -24.36
CA GLU A 696 7.17 14.87 -23.55
C GLU A 696 7.02 15.17 -22.06
N HIS A 697 6.00 15.94 -21.67
CA HIS A 697 5.81 16.33 -20.29
C HIS A 697 5.37 15.13 -19.43
N ALA A 698 6.08 14.83 -18.33
CA ALA A 698 5.84 13.66 -17.49
C ALA A 698 4.41 13.51 -16.94
N LEU A 699 3.64 14.60 -16.85
CA LEU A 699 2.26 14.63 -16.35
C LEU A 699 1.18 14.47 -17.43
N ILE A 700 1.52 14.50 -18.72
CA ILE A 700 0.52 14.52 -19.81
C ILE A 700 -0.42 13.30 -19.75
N SER A 701 0.12 12.11 -19.47
CA SER A 701 -0.64 10.86 -19.36
C SER A 701 -1.67 10.89 -18.22
N ARG A 702 -1.36 11.62 -17.13
CA ARG A 702 -2.26 11.80 -15.99
C ARG A 702 -3.40 12.77 -16.32
N VAL A 703 -3.10 13.87 -17.02
CA VAL A 703 -4.13 14.85 -17.43
C VAL A 703 -5.06 14.26 -18.48
N VAL A 704 -4.53 13.49 -19.44
CA VAL A 704 -5.33 12.75 -20.43
C VAL A 704 -6.23 11.71 -19.75
N ALA A 705 -5.77 11.08 -18.66
CA ALA A 705 -6.60 10.18 -17.86
C ALA A 705 -7.74 10.95 -17.16
N CYS A 706 -7.48 12.15 -16.60
CA CYS A 706 -8.54 13.01 -16.07
C CYS A 706 -9.57 13.36 -17.14
N MET A 707 -9.11 13.79 -18.32
CA MET A 707 -10.01 14.16 -19.43
C MET A 707 -10.89 12.98 -19.85
N THR A 708 -10.28 11.81 -20.06
CA THR A 708 -11.01 10.59 -20.40
C THR A 708 -12.01 10.20 -19.32
N ALA A 709 -11.62 10.32 -18.04
CA ALA A 709 -12.48 10.01 -16.91
C ALA A 709 -13.66 10.99 -16.77
N THR A 710 -13.45 12.28 -17.00
CA THR A 710 -14.54 13.28 -17.03
C THR A 710 -15.52 12.94 -18.15
N LEU A 711 -15.03 12.68 -19.37
CA LEU A 711 -15.89 12.31 -20.51
C LEU A 711 -16.63 10.98 -20.28
N SER A 712 -16.00 10.02 -19.60
CA SER A 712 -16.62 8.71 -19.32
C SER A 712 -17.79 8.76 -18.36
N GLN A 713 -17.86 9.80 -17.52
CA GLN A 713 -18.92 9.99 -16.53
C GLN A 713 -20.07 10.85 -17.06
N MET A 714 -19.94 11.44 -18.25
CA MET A 714 -20.99 12.25 -18.86
C MET A 714 -22.01 11.37 -19.58
N ASP A 715 -23.29 11.71 -19.41
CA ASP A 715 -24.40 11.19 -20.20
C ASP A 715 -24.96 12.25 -21.18
N ASP A 716 -25.95 11.87 -21.98
CA ASP A 716 -26.62 12.74 -22.95
C ASP A 716 -27.18 14.04 -22.33
N SER A 717 -27.62 13.97 -21.07
CA SER A 717 -28.19 15.11 -20.35
C SER A 717 -27.09 16.09 -19.93
N HIS A 718 -25.94 15.59 -19.47
CA HIS A 718 -24.77 16.42 -19.16
C HIS A 718 -24.24 17.15 -20.40
N TYR A 719 -24.16 16.47 -21.55
CA TYR A 719 -23.76 17.10 -22.81
C TYR A 719 -24.72 18.20 -23.20
N SER A 720 -26.03 17.95 -23.14
CA SER A 720 -27.06 18.94 -23.50
C SER A 720 -26.96 20.19 -22.61
N ARG A 721 -26.92 20.00 -21.29
CA ARG A 721 -26.84 21.10 -20.31
C ARG A 721 -25.51 21.86 -20.35
N TYR A 722 -24.42 21.18 -20.70
CA TYR A 722 -23.13 21.85 -20.91
C TYR A 722 -23.15 22.72 -22.17
N LEU A 723 -23.71 22.23 -23.28
CA LEU A 723 -23.82 23.02 -24.52
C LEU A 723 -24.72 24.26 -24.32
N GLU A 724 -25.75 24.16 -23.48
CA GLU A 724 -26.60 25.30 -23.08
C GLU A 724 -25.85 26.38 -22.29
N THR A 725 -24.71 26.08 -21.65
CA THR A 725 -23.93 27.09 -20.91
C THR A 725 -23.21 28.08 -21.82
N PHE A 726 -23.04 27.77 -23.11
CA PHE A 726 -22.40 28.66 -24.07
C PHE A 726 -23.41 29.69 -24.59
N SER A 727 -23.21 30.96 -24.25
CA SER A 727 -24.11 32.05 -24.63
C SER A 727 -23.91 32.55 -26.08
N GLY A 728 -22.81 32.17 -26.75
CA GLY A 728 -22.47 32.63 -28.09
C GLY A 728 -22.04 31.50 -29.03
N THR A 729 -22.48 31.57 -30.30
CA THR A 729 -22.14 30.58 -31.33
C THR A 729 -20.65 30.52 -31.65
N THR A 730 -19.92 31.63 -31.51
CA THR A 730 -18.47 31.69 -31.74
C THR A 730 -17.68 30.94 -30.66
N ASP A 731 -18.01 31.14 -29.39
CA ASP A 731 -17.30 30.50 -28.28
C ASP A 731 -17.54 28.98 -28.24
N LEU A 732 -18.74 28.56 -28.64
CA LEU A 732 -19.09 27.16 -28.83
C LEU A 732 -18.24 26.53 -29.96
N VAL A 733 -18.16 27.19 -31.11
CA VAL A 733 -17.36 26.70 -32.25
C VAL A 733 -15.88 26.65 -31.89
N ASP A 734 -15.33 27.65 -31.21
CA ASP A 734 -13.95 27.66 -30.75
C ASP A 734 -13.66 26.49 -29.81
N PHE A 735 -14.54 26.24 -28.83
CA PHE A 735 -14.42 25.11 -27.92
C PHE A 735 -14.48 23.76 -28.65
N LEU A 736 -15.41 23.60 -29.60
CA LEU A 736 -15.55 22.37 -30.37
C LEU A 736 -14.32 22.14 -31.26
N MET A 737 -13.80 23.18 -31.90
CA MET A 737 -12.58 23.11 -32.70
C MET A 737 -11.36 22.75 -31.83
N GLU A 738 -11.18 23.39 -30.67
CA GLU A 738 -10.14 23.06 -29.69
C GLU A 738 -10.23 21.56 -29.32
N THR A 739 -11.44 21.07 -29.03
CA THR A 739 -11.69 19.68 -28.60
C THR A 739 -11.46 18.67 -29.74
N PHE A 740 -11.92 18.95 -30.96
CA PHE A 740 -11.73 18.05 -32.10
C PHE A 740 -10.29 17.96 -32.58
N LEU A 741 -9.57 19.09 -32.61
CA LEU A 741 -8.14 19.08 -32.93
C LEU A 741 -7.36 18.30 -31.87
N LEU A 742 -7.73 18.44 -30.61
CA LEU A 742 -7.14 17.67 -29.52
C LEU A 742 -7.41 16.16 -29.68
N PHE A 743 -8.64 15.74 -29.96
CA PHE A 743 -8.96 14.33 -30.18
C PHE A 743 -8.22 13.76 -31.38
N LYS A 744 -8.14 14.50 -32.50
CA LYS A 744 -7.35 14.10 -33.67
C LYS A 744 -5.88 13.89 -33.32
N ASP A 745 -5.29 14.80 -32.53
CA ASP A 745 -3.90 14.70 -32.10
C ASP A 745 -3.65 13.49 -31.19
N LEU A 746 -4.54 13.24 -30.22
CA LEU A 746 -4.44 12.16 -29.24
C LEU A 746 -4.75 10.78 -29.81
N ILE A 747 -5.66 10.67 -30.78
CA ILE A 747 -6.00 9.41 -31.46
C ILE A 747 -4.89 9.05 -32.46
N GLY A 748 -4.38 10.04 -33.22
CA GLY A 748 -3.37 9.79 -34.24
C GLY A 748 -2.01 9.35 -33.69
N LYS A 749 -1.68 9.75 -32.46
CA LYS A 749 -0.44 9.35 -31.77
C LYS A 749 -0.69 9.21 -30.28
N HIS A 750 -0.63 7.98 -29.78
CA HIS A 750 -0.93 7.67 -28.38
C HIS A 750 0.02 8.35 -27.39
N VAL A 751 -0.53 8.81 -26.27
CA VAL A 751 0.21 9.39 -25.14
C VAL A 751 0.72 8.31 -24.18
N TYR A 752 -0.01 7.19 -24.10
CA TYR A 752 0.38 6.04 -23.29
C TYR A 752 1.38 5.15 -24.03
N PRO A 753 2.21 4.39 -23.30
CA PRO A 753 3.02 3.32 -23.89
C PRO A 753 2.19 2.38 -24.79
N SER A 754 2.79 1.87 -25.86
CA SER A 754 2.10 1.02 -26.84
C SER A 754 1.61 -0.31 -26.28
N ASP A 755 2.15 -0.74 -25.14
CA ASP A 755 1.74 -1.92 -24.38
C ASP A 755 0.64 -1.62 -23.36
N TRP A 756 0.00 -0.44 -23.40
CA TRP A 756 -1.16 -0.10 -22.57
C TRP A 756 -2.45 -0.13 -23.41
N MET A 757 -2.67 -1.23 -24.15
CA MET A 757 -3.78 -1.30 -25.11
C MET A 757 -5.13 -1.12 -24.43
N ALA A 758 -5.34 -1.67 -23.24
CA ALA A 758 -6.59 -1.50 -22.49
C ALA A 758 -6.92 -0.01 -22.22
N MET A 759 -5.94 0.78 -21.78
CA MET A 759 -6.13 2.22 -21.55
C MET A 759 -6.34 3.00 -22.86
N ILE A 760 -5.56 2.70 -23.89
CA ILE A 760 -5.68 3.34 -25.22
C ILE A 760 -7.06 3.07 -25.83
N MET A 761 -7.55 1.84 -25.68
CA MET A 761 -8.86 1.42 -26.15
C MET A 761 -10.00 2.17 -25.44
N VAL A 762 -9.95 2.24 -24.11
CA VAL A 762 -10.92 3.01 -23.31
C VAL A 762 -10.91 4.49 -23.69
N GLN A 763 -9.72 5.08 -23.86
CA GLN A 763 -9.56 6.46 -24.33
C GLN A 763 -10.28 6.69 -25.67
N ASN A 764 -9.99 5.84 -26.66
CA ASN A 764 -10.56 5.98 -28.01
C ASN A 764 -12.08 5.78 -28.03
N ARG A 765 -12.61 4.85 -27.21
CA ARG A 765 -14.05 4.62 -27.05
C ARG A 765 -14.78 5.89 -26.61
N TYR A 766 -14.29 6.56 -25.56
CA TYR A 766 -14.97 7.76 -25.05
C TYR A 766 -14.79 8.96 -25.97
N TYR A 767 -13.63 9.14 -26.61
CA TYR A 767 -13.44 10.27 -27.54
C TYR A 767 -14.32 10.15 -28.78
N THR A 768 -14.47 8.94 -29.32
CA THR A 768 -15.37 8.70 -30.45
C THR A 768 -16.83 8.90 -30.07
N HIS A 769 -17.25 8.43 -28.90
CA HIS A 769 -18.59 8.70 -28.35
C HIS A 769 -18.85 10.20 -28.20
N THR A 770 -17.98 10.95 -27.51
CA THR A 770 -18.10 12.41 -27.35
C THR A 770 -18.18 13.13 -28.70
N HIS A 771 -17.32 12.75 -29.66
CA HIS A 771 -17.33 13.31 -31.01
C HIS A 771 -18.71 13.17 -31.66
N THR A 772 -19.33 11.98 -31.60
CA THR A 772 -20.66 11.75 -32.20
C THR A 772 -21.78 12.57 -31.58
N HIS A 773 -21.77 12.79 -30.26
CA HIS A 773 -22.76 13.63 -29.59
C HIS A 773 -22.61 15.11 -29.96
N THR A 774 -21.37 15.62 -29.97
CA THR A 774 -21.12 17.03 -30.35
C THR A 774 -21.40 17.33 -31.83
N HIS A 775 -21.16 16.38 -32.74
CA HIS A 775 -21.49 16.55 -34.17
C HIS A 775 -22.99 16.50 -34.46
N THR A 776 -23.80 15.83 -33.63
CA THR A 776 -25.26 15.81 -33.79
C THR A 776 -25.88 17.19 -33.52
N ASN A 777 -25.27 17.99 -32.65
CA ASN A 777 -25.83 19.27 -32.18
C ASN A 777 -25.31 20.52 -32.93
N THR A 778 -24.21 20.39 -33.66
CA THR A 778 -23.60 21.49 -34.41
C THR A 778 -23.35 21.02 -35.83
N HIS A 779 -24.25 21.38 -36.76
CA HIS A 779 -23.92 21.30 -38.17
C HIS A 779 -22.62 22.09 -38.41
N THR A 780 -21.80 21.58 -39.33
CA THR A 780 -20.54 22.14 -39.91
C THR A 780 -19.17 21.80 -39.27
N HIS A 781 -18.36 21.10 -40.08
CA HIS A 781 -16.88 21.04 -40.17
C HIS A 781 -16.04 20.33 -39.09
N THR A 782 -15.37 19.22 -39.48
CA THR A 782 -13.88 19.02 -39.54
C THR A 782 -13.55 17.52 -39.60
N HIS A 783 -12.72 17.10 -40.56
CA HIS A 783 -12.38 15.69 -40.84
C HIS A 783 -11.24 15.16 -39.96
N THR A 784 -11.46 13.96 -39.39
CA THR A 784 -10.42 13.13 -38.74
C THR A 784 -10.30 11.81 -39.51
N HIS A 785 -9.12 11.55 -40.06
CA HIS A 785 -8.73 10.24 -40.59
C HIS A 785 -8.42 9.32 -39.42
N THR A 786 -9.20 8.25 -39.25
CA THR A 786 -8.91 7.18 -38.30
C THR A 786 -8.11 6.11 -39.03
N HIS A 787 -6.77 6.25 -39.08
CA HIS A 787 -5.93 5.16 -39.55
C HIS A 787 -6.08 3.97 -38.61
N THR A 788 -6.78 2.94 -39.08
CA THR A 788 -7.07 1.72 -38.32
C THR A 788 -6.00 0.64 -38.55
N HIS A 789 -4.82 1.04 -39.03
CA HIS A 789 -3.80 0.14 -39.58
C HIS A 789 -2.48 0.18 -38.80
N THR A 790 -2.45 -0.12 -37.50
CA THR A 790 -1.23 -0.66 -36.84
C THR A 790 -1.46 -1.27 -35.45
N HIS A 791 -2.52 -2.03 -35.22
CA HIS A 791 -2.59 -2.86 -34.01
C HIS A 791 -2.28 -4.31 -34.37
N THR A 792 -0.99 -4.63 -34.37
CA THR A 792 -0.48 -5.99 -34.44
C THR A 792 -1.14 -6.81 -33.33
N HIS A 793 -1.83 -7.87 -33.73
CA HIS A 793 -2.55 -8.78 -32.85
C HIS A 793 -1.62 -9.33 -31.75
N THR A 794 -1.83 -8.85 -30.53
CA THR A 794 -1.44 -9.58 -29.31
C THR A 794 -2.71 -10.27 -28.81
N HIS A 795 -2.70 -11.59 -28.76
CA HIS A 795 -3.90 -12.43 -28.56
C HIS A 795 -4.19 -12.72 -27.08
N THR A 796 -3.75 -11.86 -26.17
CA THR A 796 -3.88 -12.08 -24.72
C THR A 796 -5.25 -11.71 -24.15
N ARG A 797 -6.06 -10.91 -24.85
CA ARG A 797 -7.51 -10.75 -24.59
C ARG A 797 -8.32 -11.29 -25.76
N ASP A 798 -9.47 -11.86 -25.42
CA ASP A 798 -10.41 -12.46 -26.36
C ASP A 798 -10.65 -11.50 -27.54
N VAL A 799 -10.65 -12.04 -28.76
CA VAL A 799 -10.79 -11.28 -30.02
C VAL A 799 -12.18 -10.59 -30.12
N SER A 800 -13.01 -10.75 -29.10
CA SER A 800 -14.29 -10.07 -28.90
C SER A 800 -14.15 -8.58 -28.56
N ASP A 801 -13.24 -8.17 -27.68
CA ASP A 801 -13.16 -6.77 -27.19
C ASP A 801 -12.70 -5.78 -28.27
N THR A 802 -11.68 -6.14 -29.04
CA THR A 802 -11.17 -5.30 -30.14
C THR A 802 -12.12 -5.27 -31.33
N ARG A 803 -12.84 -6.37 -31.61
CA ARG A 803 -13.95 -6.39 -32.59
C ARG A 803 -15.12 -5.52 -32.13
N TYR A 804 -15.48 -5.60 -30.86
CA TYR A 804 -16.58 -4.82 -30.28
C TYR A 804 -16.37 -3.31 -30.45
N MET A 805 -15.15 -2.81 -30.19
CA MET A 805 -14.84 -1.39 -30.40
C MET A 805 -14.88 -0.96 -31.87
N ARG A 806 -14.35 -1.78 -32.80
CA ARG A 806 -14.43 -1.48 -34.23
C ARG A 806 -15.89 -1.42 -34.71
N ARG A 807 -16.74 -2.34 -34.22
CA ARG A 807 -18.19 -2.33 -34.46
C ARG A 807 -18.85 -1.07 -33.92
N LEU A 808 -18.61 -0.72 -32.66
CA LEU A 808 -19.20 0.47 -32.02
C LEU A 808 -18.82 1.75 -32.78
N ILE A 809 -17.55 1.92 -33.13
CA ILE A 809 -17.08 3.08 -33.91
C ILE A 809 -17.74 3.09 -35.29
N GLY A 810 -17.82 1.94 -35.97
CA GLY A 810 -18.50 1.82 -37.26
C GLY A 810 -19.99 2.18 -37.20
N PHE A 811 -20.70 1.73 -36.16
CA PHE A 811 -22.10 2.09 -35.94
C PHE A 811 -22.27 3.57 -35.60
N ALA A 812 -21.38 4.14 -34.79
CA ALA A 812 -21.42 5.56 -34.47
C ALA A 812 -21.18 6.45 -35.71
N ILE A 813 -20.25 6.05 -36.58
CA ILE A 813 -20.00 6.73 -37.87
C ILE A 813 -21.22 6.59 -38.80
N ARG A 814 -21.83 5.41 -38.87
CA ARG A 814 -23.08 5.19 -39.61
C ARG A 814 -24.19 6.11 -39.13
N ASP A 815 -24.42 6.15 -37.82
CA ASP A 815 -25.51 6.94 -37.24
C ASP A 815 -25.26 8.45 -37.41
N MET A 816 -23.99 8.89 -37.28
CA MET A 816 -23.57 10.25 -37.62
C MET A 816 -23.86 10.56 -39.09
N TRP A 817 -23.47 9.67 -40.02
CA TRP A 817 -23.67 9.86 -41.46
C TRP A 817 -25.15 10.08 -41.81
N TYR A 818 -26.06 9.26 -41.27
CA TYR A 818 -27.49 9.41 -41.57
C TYR A 818 -28.12 10.65 -40.92
N LYS A 819 -27.54 11.18 -39.85
CA LYS A 819 -27.97 12.44 -39.21
C LYS A 819 -27.51 13.71 -39.96
N LEU A 820 -26.55 13.62 -40.89
CA LEU A 820 -26.03 14.79 -41.63
C LEU A 820 -27.03 15.48 -42.58
N GLY A 821 -28.18 14.84 -42.89
CA GLY A 821 -29.23 15.44 -43.70
C GLY A 821 -28.76 15.94 -45.07
N GLY A 822 -29.14 17.16 -45.45
CA GLY A 822 -28.75 17.78 -46.74
C GLY A 822 -27.26 18.15 -46.87
N ASN A 823 -26.50 18.15 -45.76
CA ASN A 823 -25.10 18.54 -45.76
C ASN A 823 -24.15 17.41 -46.21
N LYS A 824 -24.65 16.18 -46.39
CA LYS A 824 -23.87 14.99 -46.79
C LYS A 824 -22.96 15.24 -47.99
N ILE A 825 -23.44 15.98 -48.99
CA ILE A 825 -22.73 16.27 -50.25
C ILE A 825 -21.38 16.98 -50.04
N CYS A 826 -21.27 17.84 -49.02
CA CYS A 826 -20.03 18.56 -48.71
C CYS A 826 -18.96 17.64 -48.11
N PHE A 827 -19.37 16.48 -47.56
CA PHE A 827 -18.50 15.55 -46.86
C PHE A 827 -18.09 14.35 -47.70
N ILE A 828 -18.73 14.12 -48.86
CA ILE A 828 -18.45 12.96 -49.72
C ILE A 828 -16.94 12.83 -50.01
N PRO A 829 -16.24 13.84 -50.58
CA PRO A 829 -14.83 13.66 -50.96
C PRO A 829 -13.91 13.32 -49.79
N GLY A 830 -14.15 13.90 -48.61
CA GLY A 830 -13.33 13.65 -47.42
C GLY A 830 -13.68 12.36 -46.67
N MET A 831 -14.86 11.78 -46.89
CA MET A 831 -15.34 10.60 -46.16
C MET A 831 -15.22 9.28 -46.93
N VAL A 832 -14.99 9.32 -48.24
CA VAL A 832 -14.80 8.09 -49.03
C VAL A 832 -13.62 7.26 -48.51
N GLY A 833 -12.45 7.86 -48.32
CA GLY A 833 -11.24 7.15 -47.85
C GLY A 833 -11.40 6.50 -46.47
N PRO A 834 -11.78 7.24 -45.41
CA PRO A 834 -11.99 6.64 -44.08
C PRO A 834 -13.06 5.54 -44.04
N ILE A 835 -14.14 5.67 -44.81
CA ILE A 835 -15.16 4.62 -44.89
C ILE A 835 -14.63 3.41 -45.66
N LEU A 836 -13.78 3.63 -46.67
CA LEU A 836 -13.12 2.55 -47.40
C LEU A 836 -12.20 1.75 -46.48
N GLU A 837 -11.32 2.41 -45.74
CA GLU A 837 -10.44 1.80 -44.74
C GLU A 837 -11.24 0.92 -43.74
N MET A 838 -12.39 1.40 -43.26
CA MET A 838 -13.26 0.61 -42.37
C MET A 838 -13.85 -0.63 -43.04
N THR A 839 -14.19 -0.54 -44.32
CA THR A 839 -14.79 -1.66 -45.05
C THR A 839 -13.77 -2.75 -45.40
N LEU A 840 -12.48 -2.39 -45.50
CA LEU A 840 -11.37 -3.33 -45.72
C LEU A 840 -11.10 -4.23 -44.50
N ILE A 841 -11.55 -3.84 -43.30
CA ILE A 841 -11.44 -4.65 -42.08
C ILE A 841 -12.24 -5.97 -42.26
N PRO A 842 -11.65 -7.15 -41.99
CA PRO A 842 -12.29 -8.46 -42.16
C PRO A 842 -13.32 -8.78 -41.07
N GLU A 843 -14.35 -7.93 -40.97
CA GLU A 843 -15.42 -8.03 -40.00
C GLU A 843 -16.79 -7.87 -40.66
N GLU A 844 -17.55 -8.95 -40.71
CA GLU A 844 -18.78 -9.04 -41.50
C GLU A 844 -19.88 -8.06 -41.05
N GLU A 845 -20.10 -7.92 -39.74
CA GLU A 845 -21.10 -6.99 -39.20
C GLU A 845 -20.75 -5.53 -39.45
N LEU A 846 -19.46 -5.17 -39.32
CA LEU A 846 -18.96 -3.83 -39.59
C LEU A 846 -19.14 -3.51 -41.09
N ARG A 847 -18.71 -4.41 -41.97
CA ARG A 847 -18.92 -4.32 -43.42
C ARG A 847 -20.40 -4.11 -43.74
N ARG A 848 -21.31 -4.94 -43.19
CA ARG A 848 -22.77 -4.80 -43.39
C ARG A 848 -23.31 -3.42 -42.99
N ALA A 849 -22.70 -2.74 -42.02
CA ALA A 849 -23.16 -1.47 -41.51
C ALA A 849 -22.58 -0.25 -42.23
N THR A 850 -21.31 -0.32 -42.66
CA THR A 850 -20.59 0.80 -43.30
C THR A 850 -20.77 0.83 -44.81
N ILE A 851 -20.89 -0.33 -45.44
CA ILE A 851 -21.10 -0.45 -46.88
C ILE A 851 -22.35 0.30 -47.40
N PRO A 852 -23.52 0.25 -46.72
CA PRO A 852 -24.70 1.05 -47.06
C PRO A 852 -24.45 2.56 -47.21
N ILE A 853 -23.42 3.10 -46.54
CA ILE A 853 -23.08 4.52 -46.57
C ILE A 853 -22.61 4.94 -47.97
N PHE A 854 -21.82 4.11 -48.66
CA PHE A 854 -21.39 4.41 -50.03
C PHE A 854 -22.56 4.56 -50.99
N PHE A 855 -23.62 3.75 -50.82
CA PHE A 855 -24.84 3.91 -51.61
C PHE A 855 -25.55 5.22 -51.33
N ASP A 856 -25.65 5.61 -50.07
CA ASP A 856 -26.24 6.89 -49.69
C ASP A 856 -25.41 8.07 -50.21
N MET A 857 -24.07 7.98 -50.24
CA MET A 857 -23.18 8.97 -50.89
C MET A 857 -23.51 9.14 -52.37
N MET A 858 -23.55 8.04 -53.14
CA MET A 858 -23.90 8.07 -54.56
C MET A 858 -25.30 8.65 -54.81
N GLN A 859 -26.30 8.23 -54.01
CA GLN A 859 -27.67 8.74 -54.13
C GLN A 859 -27.77 10.23 -53.78
N CYS A 860 -27.05 10.69 -52.77
CA CYS A 860 -27.02 12.11 -52.39
C CYS A 860 -26.40 12.97 -53.50
N GLU A 861 -25.30 12.52 -54.10
CA GLU A 861 -24.66 13.24 -55.20
C GLU A 861 -25.52 13.25 -56.47
N HIS A 862 -26.12 12.10 -56.81
CA HIS A 862 -26.98 11.97 -57.99
C HIS A 862 -28.27 12.81 -57.89
N LYS A 863 -28.90 12.87 -56.70
CA LYS A 863 -30.11 13.71 -56.48
C LYS A 863 -29.86 15.21 -56.70
N LEU A 864 -28.63 15.67 -56.51
CA LEU A 864 -28.26 17.10 -56.62
C LEU A 864 -27.62 17.45 -57.97
N SER A 865 -26.79 16.56 -58.52
CA SER A 865 -25.95 16.85 -59.70
C SER A 865 -26.25 15.96 -60.92
N ALA A 866 -27.19 15.03 -60.82
CA ALA A 866 -27.52 14.02 -61.85
C ALA A 866 -26.35 13.10 -62.27
N HIS A 867 -25.18 13.23 -61.64
CA HIS A 867 -24.00 12.38 -61.79
C HIS A 867 -23.38 12.11 -60.40
N PHE A 868 -22.36 11.26 -60.29
CA PHE A 868 -21.65 11.02 -59.02
C PHE A 868 -20.11 11.01 -59.17
N GLN A 869 -19.59 11.75 -60.15
CA GLN A 869 -18.17 11.76 -60.49
C GLN A 869 -17.25 12.13 -59.31
N LYS A 870 -17.71 12.91 -58.31
CA LYS A 870 -16.87 13.25 -57.15
C LYS A 870 -16.66 12.03 -56.26
N PHE A 871 -17.72 11.29 -55.95
CA PHE A 871 -17.60 10.01 -55.24
C PHE A 871 -16.75 9.01 -56.04
N GLU A 872 -17.01 8.87 -57.33
CA GLU A 872 -16.32 7.93 -58.23
C GLU A 872 -14.80 8.18 -58.28
N ASN A 873 -14.39 9.43 -58.49
CA ASN A 873 -12.97 9.77 -58.56
C ASN A 873 -12.26 9.52 -57.22
N GLU A 874 -12.89 9.86 -56.10
CA GLU A 874 -12.29 9.69 -54.76
C GLU A 874 -12.22 8.21 -54.35
N ILE A 875 -13.22 7.39 -54.69
CA ILE A 875 -13.19 5.96 -54.33
C ILE A 875 -12.14 5.21 -55.14
N ILE A 876 -11.97 5.56 -56.43
CA ILE A 876 -10.94 4.98 -57.29
C ILE A 876 -9.55 5.34 -56.76
N LEU A 877 -9.28 6.65 -56.52
CA LEU A 877 -8.00 7.12 -56.01
C LEU A 877 -7.61 6.47 -54.67
N LYS A 878 -8.58 6.20 -53.80
CA LYS A 878 -8.34 5.57 -52.50
C LYS A 878 -8.23 4.05 -52.59
N LEU A 879 -9.03 3.39 -53.42
CA LEU A 879 -8.88 1.94 -53.68
C LEU A 879 -7.50 1.62 -54.23
N ASP A 880 -7.01 2.39 -55.20
CA ASP A 880 -5.67 2.18 -55.77
C ASP A 880 -4.58 2.26 -54.69
N HIS A 881 -4.67 3.27 -53.80
CA HIS A 881 -3.72 3.43 -52.69
C HIS A 881 -3.79 2.28 -51.66
N GLU A 882 -4.99 1.88 -51.24
CA GLU A 882 -5.18 0.86 -50.21
C GLU A 882 -4.86 -0.56 -50.71
N VAL A 883 -5.12 -0.84 -51.99
CA VAL A 883 -4.79 -2.12 -52.63
C VAL A 883 -3.28 -2.24 -52.86
N GLU A 884 -2.59 -1.16 -53.28
CA GLU A 884 -1.12 -1.12 -53.31
C GLU A 884 -0.49 -1.32 -51.92
N GLY A 885 -1.19 -0.88 -50.86
CA GLY A 885 -0.84 -1.12 -49.46
C GLY A 885 -1.10 -2.54 -48.94
N GLY A 886 -1.65 -3.44 -49.76
CA GLY A 886 -1.98 -4.82 -49.39
C GLY A 886 -3.33 -4.97 -48.65
N GLY A 887 -4.24 -4.00 -48.78
CA GLY A 887 -5.58 -4.03 -48.21
C GLY A 887 -6.60 -4.85 -49.02
N GLY A 888 -7.51 -5.53 -48.32
CA GLY A 888 -8.63 -6.31 -48.91
C GLY A 888 -8.44 -7.83 -48.84
N ASP A 889 -9.52 -8.57 -48.58
CA ASP A 889 -9.57 -10.05 -48.64
C ASP A 889 -10.46 -10.54 -49.80
N GLU A 890 -10.32 -11.80 -50.22
CA GLU A 890 -11.15 -12.39 -51.30
C GLU A 890 -12.66 -12.19 -51.04
N ARG A 891 -13.07 -12.30 -49.77
CA ARG A 891 -14.46 -12.05 -49.34
C ARG A 891 -14.90 -10.61 -49.56
N TYR A 892 -14.03 -9.63 -49.39
CA TYR A 892 -14.35 -8.22 -49.64
C TYR A 892 -14.55 -7.97 -51.13
N MET A 893 -13.74 -8.61 -51.99
CA MET A 893 -13.94 -8.57 -53.44
C MET A 893 -15.28 -9.18 -53.84
N GLU A 894 -15.65 -10.34 -53.30
CA GLU A 894 -16.98 -10.94 -53.52
C GLU A 894 -18.13 -10.06 -52.99
N LEU A 895 -17.94 -9.38 -51.85
CA LEU A 895 -18.94 -8.48 -51.25
C LEU A 895 -19.12 -7.19 -52.06
N LEU A 896 -18.03 -6.66 -52.63
CA LEU A 896 -18.06 -5.58 -53.61
C LEU A 896 -18.76 -6.06 -54.88
N GLU A 897 -18.36 -7.17 -55.48
CA GLU A 897 -19.01 -7.68 -56.69
C GLU A 897 -20.52 -7.90 -56.50
N THR A 898 -20.94 -8.56 -55.41
CA THR A 898 -22.36 -8.76 -55.10
C THR A 898 -23.12 -7.46 -54.86
N MET A 899 -22.50 -6.47 -54.22
CA MET A 899 -23.06 -5.13 -54.10
C MET A 899 -23.28 -4.43 -55.45
N TRP A 900 -22.28 -4.53 -56.34
CA TRP A 900 -22.30 -3.89 -57.65
C TRP A 900 -23.22 -4.65 -58.63
N VAL A 901 -23.43 -5.95 -58.41
CA VAL A 901 -24.38 -6.81 -59.14
C VAL A 901 -25.83 -6.61 -58.66
N CYS A 902 -26.10 -6.52 -57.34
CA CYS A 902 -27.42 -6.14 -56.81
C CYS A 902 -27.86 -4.74 -57.30
N LYS A 903 -26.89 -3.89 -57.67
CA LYS A 903 -27.04 -2.57 -58.30
C LYS A 903 -27.60 -2.62 -59.73
N ALA A 904 -27.37 -3.70 -60.49
CA ALA A 904 -27.92 -3.84 -61.84
C ALA A 904 -29.45 -4.01 -61.84
N GLN A 905 -30.04 -4.44 -60.72
CA GLN A 905 -31.49 -4.66 -60.59
C GLN A 905 -32.28 -3.41 -60.16
N LEU A 906 -31.61 -2.35 -59.66
CA LEU A 906 -32.26 -1.10 -59.19
C LEU A 906 -32.27 0.04 -60.23
N GLY A 907 -31.85 -0.21 -61.47
CA GLY A 907 -32.14 0.66 -62.62
C GLY A 907 -31.42 2.02 -62.68
N LEU A 908 -30.29 2.19 -61.98
CA LEU A 908 -29.55 3.46 -61.95
C LEU A 908 -28.37 3.54 -62.95
N PHE A 909 -28.20 2.57 -63.85
CA PHE A 909 -27.25 2.63 -64.96
C PHE A 909 -27.74 1.90 -66.21
N SER A 910 -27.52 2.51 -67.37
CA SER A 910 -27.75 1.92 -68.71
C SER A 910 -26.51 1.26 -69.32
N THR A 911 -25.37 1.23 -68.62
CA THR A 911 -24.14 0.57 -69.10
C THR A 911 -23.39 -0.11 -67.95
N PRO A 912 -22.96 -1.38 -68.12
CA PRO A 912 -22.12 -2.06 -67.14
C PRO A 912 -20.73 -1.42 -67.11
N MET A 913 -20.33 -0.95 -65.92
CA MET A 913 -18.93 -0.61 -65.65
C MET A 913 -18.12 -1.90 -65.70
N ALA A 914 -17.30 -2.08 -66.73
CA ALA A 914 -16.24 -3.08 -66.72
C ALA A 914 -15.10 -2.51 -65.87
N MET A 915 -15.01 -2.92 -64.61
CA MET A 915 -13.77 -2.80 -63.84
C MET A 915 -12.88 -4.00 -64.20
N HIS A 916 -11.61 -3.73 -64.49
CA HIS A 916 -10.61 -4.70 -64.88
C HIS A 916 -9.44 -4.69 -63.92
#